data_AF-A0A2A4SQG4-F1
#
_entry.id   AF-A0A2A4SQG4-F1
#
_cell.length_a   1.000
_cell.length_b   1.000
_cell.length_c   1.000
_cell.angle_alpha   90.00
_cell.angle_beta   90.00
_cell.angle_gamma   90.00
#
_symmetry.space_group_name_H-M   'P 1'
#
loop_
_entity.id
_entity.type
_entity.pdbx_description
1 polymer ?
#
loop_
_entity_poly.entity_id
_entity_poly.type
_entity_poly.pdbx_seq_one_letter_code
_entity_poly.pdbx_strand_id
1 'polypeptide(L)'
;MVAKKVKAKPALKEVQSLLSSAKTEIPDMVIRFISLQDRRQIVGIEAITEALTQEKFRLDHFEYKVTTKTEIRRPINPKFKNGPTEKVTLEERVNINSQLKTVGQLNWRVQKEPENVLVVQLIRAKGESFCLPLIFQNIFNQYRQILVTGVSKQVRLQLLVQPDLQFEKIPELVSKNAPLREQLKQRASRSKGMQSTARELLDLPCFPEEIIKKITAVATGQRVKLSEALAVNLIIISDVHSRYAAVLQTFQEDVVAKKSSVAALARQFAELTQGISAHYIADQLEVFFEPEETISHQSNAQIFSFIFAMLQKMDEKKMVVNDRPITRTALFGLLRGIIISARSQKDPELWQKCQFFLNPEDAETKSAENQETLVLLAEKTKKLLIASHEAKSKSLLEVYFVYNIQNYVLGKLLKVSKRVLSEEDLGIAKSVVVPQLRLRLPKGPSKKPIFTVYGAPHPSHELINPMHFMGRCYGFLISRILMENMQKFMVPGLKILTARFGKNFFDILYGKVVADSGLPLSRNQLAQWIQQKKLIAKLGDKGFLPNHVEDGFDPLLSIKVLLGTGDSIFALNYSQEDFNQDYQKQRQKFFKFIEKLKNYHKSTKDTDAEEFNPAAIFLDMVEKGRYNFFSSGFRNRAKKSFLLEELNEVVLNSCADIRHNLEQEAVNRKIILKIPYRFSPIVYIAQTFDISTGNQVIQVFLLPIPVKTVEELTGISKKFSINFALHLQQGDHPERRGLVQTVNILREYQKVSMEFFRFSSILFLDRLIHERLVQKNKQEGKTPEHIRNFFSDQKKLMIGSIKDLNLSKLLCRDIALKGPNAREVDSQTFGQMLQSILYYRSASKHFALLRTTLKKVLALLDRFAKQVKAEEEWKKYQQMAAKFDQLISIPIEELNAKRLKWLETLSIELQKMSAKAGQNGPIGLLHSEWKKRNPSHEKGVLFYSAFIPSDTAQIDNLLLELKAAQKLSLTLKSKDCLIFFPEASKQSQLRHIAEIGKFINKQSIKVQVYVEIENLEKDRVEEFARIFDPSYFFSLSKLKPLDV
;
A
#
# COMPACT_ATOMS: atom_id res chain seq x y z
N MET A 1 -23.03 50.38 -39.02
CA MET A 1 -22.09 49.95 -37.96
C MET A 1 -22.86 49.19 -36.89
N VAL A 2 -22.63 47.88 -36.77
CA VAL A 2 -23.21 47.02 -35.73
C VAL A 2 -22.06 46.45 -34.91
N ALA A 3 -22.08 46.64 -33.60
CA ALA A 3 -21.48 45.71 -32.65
C ALA A 3 -22.15 45.85 -31.27
N LYS A 4 -23.08 44.93 -30.99
CA LYS A 4 -23.53 44.59 -29.62
C LYS A 4 -22.43 43.77 -28.94
N LYS A 5 -21.97 44.17 -27.75
CA LYS A 5 -21.26 43.30 -26.81
C LYS A 5 -22.09 43.12 -25.54
N VAL A 6 -22.64 41.92 -25.40
CA VAL A 6 -23.24 41.39 -24.17
C VAL A 6 -22.13 41.14 -23.16
N LYS A 7 -22.21 41.74 -21.97
CA LYS A 7 -21.36 41.41 -20.81
C LYS A 7 -22.01 40.31 -19.99
N ALA A 8 -21.32 39.18 -19.85
CA ALA A 8 -21.66 38.12 -18.90
C ALA A 8 -20.76 38.22 -17.64
N LYS A 9 -21.45 38.46 -16.50
CA LYS A 9 -21.26 38.06 -15.08
C LYS A 9 -19.86 37.98 -14.41
N PRO A 10 -19.68 38.62 -13.22
CA PRO A 10 -18.53 38.42 -12.32
C PRO A 10 -18.59 37.16 -11.42
N ALA A 11 -19.66 36.35 -11.46
CA ALA A 11 -19.89 35.26 -10.50
C ALA A 11 -19.07 33.96 -10.75
N LEU A 12 -18.31 33.87 -11.85
CA LEU A 12 -17.49 32.70 -12.16
C LEU A 12 -16.12 32.71 -11.44
N LYS A 13 -15.61 33.88 -11.03
CA LYS A 13 -14.27 33.99 -10.42
C LYS A 13 -14.19 33.48 -8.98
N GLU A 14 -15.30 33.42 -8.24
CA GLU A 14 -15.29 33.09 -6.80
C GLU A 14 -15.55 31.60 -6.52
N VAL A 15 -16.29 30.93 -7.39
CA VAL A 15 -16.42 29.46 -7.39
C VAL A 15 -15.25 28.83 -8.15
N GLN A 16 -14.72 29.50 -9.18
CA GLN A 16 -13.38 29.17 -9.66
C GLN A 16 -12.33 29.44 -8.59
N SER A 17 -12.30 30.51 -7.77
CA SER A 17 -11.23 30.65 -6.77
C SER A 17 -11.24 29.55 -5.68
N LEU A 18 -12.40 28.93 -5.40
CA LEU A 18 -12.51 27.80 -4.48
C LEU A 18 -12.20 26.43 -5.12
N LEU A 19 -12.37 26.30 -6.44
CA LEU A 19 -12.08 25.07 -7.22
C LEU A 19 -10.77 25.15 -8.04
N SER A 20 -10.23 26.35 -8.22
CA SER A 20 -9.00 26.74 -8.95
C SER A 20 -7.96 27.39 -8.02
N SER A 21 -8.14 27.27 -6.70
CA SER A 21 -7.00 27.19 -5.77
C SER A 21 -6.12 25.96 -6.02
N ALA A 22 -6.49 25.13 -7.01
CA ALA A 22 -5.62 24.18 -7.71
C ALA A 22 -5.16 24.69 -9.10
N LYS A 23 -5.04 26.02 -9.32
CA LYS A 23 -3.81 26.45 -9.98
C LYS A 23 -2.74 25.91 -9.05
N THR A 24 -1.95 24.95 -9.51
CA THR A 24 -0.72 24.56 -8.83
C THR A 24 0.04 25.84 -8.59
N GLU A 25 -0.19 26.48 -7.43
CA GLU A 25 0.76 27.41 -6.85
C GLU A 25 2.04 26.59 -6.90
N ILE A 26 2.95 27.04 -7.76
CA ILE A 26 4.26 26.44 -7.86
C ILE A 26 4.71 26.38 -6.41
N PRO A 27 4.95 25.18 -5.85
CA PRO A 27 5.23 25.07 -4.44
C PRO A 27 6.34 26.06 -4.12
N ASP A 28 6.20 26.81 -3.02
CA ASP A 28 7.24 27.72 -2.55
C ASP A 28 8.56 26.94 -2.62
N MET A 29 9.43 27.36 -3.54
CA MET A 29 10.66 26.65 -3.85
C MET A 29 11.61 26.95 -2.71
N VAL A 30 11.51 26.19 -1.62
CA VAL A 30 12.34 26.38 -0.43
C VAL A 30 13.38 25.28 -0.38
N ILE A 31 14.64 25.64 -0.14
CA ILE A 31 15.67 24.70 0.30
C ILE A 31 16.00 25.05 1.75
N ARG A 32 15.86 24.08 2.65
CA ARG A 32 16.29 24.21 4.03
C ARG A 32 17.57 23.43 4.25
N PHE A 33 18.66 24.15 4.49
CA PHE A 33 19.92 23.53 4.89
C PHE A 33 19.84 23.05 6.33
N ILE A 34 20.01 21.75 6.53
CA ILE A 34 20.19 21.15 7.85
C ILE A 34 21.69 20.93 8.04
N SER A 35 22.30 21.58 9.01
CA SER A 35 23.75 21.53 9.23
C SER A 35 24.09 21.38 10.70
N LEU A 36 25.32 20.95 10.99
CA LEU A 36 25.87 20.90 12.36
C LEU A 36 26.53 22.22 12.79
N GLN A 37 26.74 23.12 11.83
CA GLN A 37 27.48 24.36 12.00
C GLN A 37 26.55 25.55 11.81
N ASP A 38 26.88 26.67 12.43
CA ASP A 38 26.14 27.90 12.20
C ASP A 38 26.26 28.30 10.73
N ARG A 39 25.22 28.92 10.16
CA ARG A 39 25.21 29.37 8.77
C ARG A 39 26.48 30.14 8.40
N ARG A 40 26.95 31.00 9.30
CA ARG A 40 28.12 31.88 9.09
C ARG A 40 29.45 31.11 9.06
N GLN A 41 29.46 29.90 9.62
CA GLN A 41 30.64 29.04 9.64
C GLN A 41 30.74 28.20 8.37
N ILE A 42 29.68 28.13 7.55
CA ILE A 42 29.68 27.29 6.35
C ILE A 42 30.48 27.97 5.23
N VAL A 43 31.55 27.32 4.76
CA VAL A 43 32.43 27.81 3.69
C VAL A 43 31.64 27.94 2.40
N GLY A 44 31.66 29.13 1.81
CA GLY A 44 31.00 29.42 0.53
C GLY A 44 29.48 29.55 0.60
N ILE A 45 28.89 29.69 1.79
CA ILE A 45 27.43 29.78 1.97
C ILE A 45 26.80 30.94 1.20
N GLU A 46 27.51 32.05 1.02
CA GLU A 46 27.02 33.21 0.27
C GLU A 46 26.88 32.90 -1.22
N ALA A 47 27.91 32.32 -1.83
CA ALA A 47 27.88 31.88 -3.23
C ALA A 47 26.82 30.78 -3.46
N ILE A 48 26.68 29.85 -2.51
CA ILE A 48 25.59 28.85 -2.52
C ILE A 48 24.23 29.55 -2.48
N THR A 49 24.11 30.57 -1.61
CA THR A 49 22.86 31.30 -1.44
C THR A 49 22.47 32.04 -2.71
N GLU A 50 23.42 32.74 -3.31
CA GLU A 50 23.23 33.50 -4.54
C GLU A 50 22.81 32.61 -5.70
N ALA A 51 23.57 31.55 -5.98
CA ALA A 51 23.29 30.64 -7.10
C ALA A 51 21.92 29.97 -7.00
N LEU A 52 21.53 29.48 -5.82
CA LEU A 52 20.20 28.88 -5.64
C LEU A 52 19.06 29.92 -5.69
N THR A 53 19.33 31.16 -5.26
CA THR A 53 18.36 32.26 -5.40
C THR A 53 18.14 32.62 -6.88
N GLN A 54 19.19 32.58 -7.71
CA GLN A 54 19.06 32.72 -9.17
C GLN A 54 18.17 31.63 -9.79
N GLU A 55 18.24 30.40 -9.25
CA GLU A 55 17.33 29.30 -9.57
C GLU A 55 15.93 29.41 -8.94
N LYS A 56 15.60 30.59 -8.39
CA LYS A 56 14.31 30.95 -7.78
C LYS A 56 13.99 30.19 -6.49
N PHE A 57 14.99 29.72 -5.75
CA PHE A 57 14.80 29.16 -4.43
C PHE A 57 14.84 30.22 -3.32
N ARG A 58 13.94 30.11 -2.34
CA ARG A 58 14.08 30.72 -1.02
C ARG A 58 14.89 29.79 -0.14
N LEU A 59 15.87 30.33 0.56
CA LEU A 59 16.76 29.54 1.40
C LEU A 59 16.46 29.73 2.87
N ASP A 60 16.39 28.61 3.58
CA ASP A 60 16.28 28.55 5.04
C ASP A 60 17.48 27.76 5.59
N HIS A 61 17.89 28.06 6.81
CA HIS A 61 19.01 27.38 7.45
C HIS A 61 18.63 26.96 8.86
N PHE A 62 18.71 25.65 9.10
CA PHE A 62 18.46 25.05 10.38
C PHE A 62 19.73 24.41 10.92
N GLU A 63 20.27 25.00 11.98
CA GLU A 63 21.41 24.45 12.69
C GLU A 63 20.94 23.40 13.72
N TYR A 64 21.44 22.18 13.59
CA TYR A 64 21.17 21.10 14.52
C TYR A 64 22.20 21.09 15.65
N LYS A 65 21.78 21.54 16.83
CA LYS A 65 22.55 21.54 18.07
C LYS A 65 21.89 20.68 19.14
N VAL A 66 22.68 19.88 19.84
CA VAL A 66 22.25 19.16 21.05
C VAL A 66 23.02 19.75 22.22
N THR A 67 22.29 20.29 23.20
CA THR A 67 22.87 20.79 24.45
C THR A 67 22.44 19.91 25.60
N THR A 68 23.39 19.53 26.45
CA THR A 68 23.11 18.88 27.74
C THR A 68 23.14 19.96 28.80
N LYS A 69 22.07 20.05 29.60
CA LYS A 69 22.02 20.95 30.74
C LYS A 69 22.39 20.17 32.00
N THR A 70 23.50 20.53 32.62
CA THR A 70 23.95 19.97 33.89
C THR A 70 23.83 21.03 34.98
N GLU A 71 23.05 20.77 36.02
CA GLU A 71 23.04 21.61 37.21
C GLU A 71 24.30 21.32 38.03
N ILE A 72 25.20 22.30 38.09
CA ILE A 72 26.39 22.25 38.95
C ILE A 72 26.28 23.31 40.03
N ARG A 73 26.73 22.98 41.25
CA ARG A 73 26.92 23.99 42.29
C ARG A 73 28.34 24.53 42.17
N ARG A 74 28.47 25.84 41.93
CA ARG A 74 29.77 26.51 41.87
C ARG A 74 29.85 27.58 42.95
N PRO A 75 31.03 27.78 43.57
CA PRO A 75 31.20 28.84 44.56
C PRO A 75 30.94 30.20 43.89
N ILE A 76 30.15 31.06 44.56
CA ILE A 76 29.80 32.41 44.08
C ILE A 76 31.07 33.23 43.83
N ASN A 77 32.13 32.99 44.61
CA ASN A 77 33.46 33.52 44.36
C ASN A 77 34.44 32.39 44.01
N PRO A 78 34.93 32.31 42.75
CA PRO A 78 35.82 31.24 42.32
C PRO A 78 37.19 31.22 43.03
N LYS A 79 37.57 32.31 43.73
CA LYS A 79 38.78 32.36 44.56
C LYS A 79 38.65 31.60 45.88
N PHE A 80 37.44 31.37 46.37
CA PHE A 80 37.16 30.65 47.62
C PHE A 80 36.39 29.37 47.32
N LYS A 81 37.12 28.26 47.09
CA LYS A 81 36.52 26.95 46.77
C LYS A 81 35.52 26.45 47.81
N ASN A 82 35.61 26.91 49.06
CA ASN A 82 34.72 26.55 50.17
C ASN A 82 33.67 27.64 50.52
N GLY A 83 33.52 28.68 49.69
CA GLY A 83 32.54 29.75 49.91
C GLY A 83 31.08 29.34 49.60
N PRO A 84 30.12 30.25 49.80
CA PRO A 84 28.72 30.03 49.43
C PRO A 84 28.62 29.61 47.96
N THR A 85 27.80 28.61 47.65
CA THR A 85 27.65 28.08 46.27
C THR A 85 26.30 28.49 45.67
N GLU A 86 26.31 28.82 44.39
CA GLU A 86 25.11 29.00 43.58
C GLU A 86 24.89 27.77 42.69
N LYS A 87 23.63 27.39 42.50
CA LYS A 87 23.25 26.43 41.46
C LYS A 87 23.31 27.13 40.11
N VAL A 88 24.14 26.62 39.21
CA VAL A 88 24.20 27.11 37.84
C VAL A 88 23.95 25.97 36.87
N THR A 89 23.07 26.25 35.92
CA THR A 89 22.84 25.38 34.78
C THR A 89 23.96 25.61 33.78
N LEU A 90 24.86 24.64 33.65
CA LEU A 90 25.88 24.61 32.62
C LEU A 90 25.26 23.97 31.36
N GLU A 91 25.27 24.68 30.24
CA GLU A 91 24.84 24.14 28.96
C GLU A 91 26.06 23.70 28.14
N GLU A 92 26.30 22.40 28.06
CA GLU A 92 27.37 21.83 27.24
C GLU A 92 26.84 21.42 25.87
N ARG A 93 27.48 21.90 24.81
CA ARG A 93 27.21 21.40 23.46
C ARG A 93 27.79 20.00 23.30
N VAL A 94 26.92 19.04 23.01
CA VAL A 94 27.32 17.67 22.72
C VAL A 94 27.87 17.60 21.31
N ASN A 95 29.03 16.97 21.14
CA ASN A 95 29.54 16.65 19.81
C ASN A 95 28.61 15.63 19.14
N ILE A 96 27.86 16.07 18.13
CA ILE A 96 26.87 15.22 17.45
C ILE A 96 27.56 14.07 16.70
N ASN A 97 28.84 14.23 16.30
CA ASN A 97 29.58 13.19 15.57
C ASN A 97 29.95 11.98 16.45
N SER A 98 29.96 12.13 17.78
CA SER A 98 30.33 11.02 18.66
C SER A 98 29.16 10.14 19.08
N GLN A 99 27.89 10.58 18.92
CA GLN A 99 26.73 9.84 19.42
C GLN A 99 25.81 9.34 18.30
N LEU A 100 25.67 8.01 18.13
CA LEU A 100 24.77 7.43 17.11
C LEU A 100 23.33 7.94 17.23
N LYS A 101 22.85 8.12 18.46
CA LYS A 101 21.50 8.61 18.72
C LYS A 101 21.26 9.99 18.07
N THR A 102 22.23 10.89 18.15
CA THR A 102 22.09 12.25 17.60
C THR A 102 22.28 12.25 16.08
N VAL A 103 23.19 11.42 15.55
CA VAL A 103 23.32 11.18 14.10
C VAL A 103 22.03 10.60 13.51
N GLY A 104 21.38 9.65 14.20
CA GLY A 104 20.08 9.11 13.82
C GLY A 104 18.95 10.15 13.84
N GLN A 105 18.97 11.07 14.80
CA GLN A 105 18.02 12.19 14.83
C GLN A 105 18.25 13.18 13.68
N LEU A 106 19.50 13.47 13.35
CA LEU A 106 19.86 14.30 12.20
C LEU A 106 19.36 13.67 10.89
N ASN A 107 19.61 12.36 10.72
CA ASN A 107 19.08 11.57 9.60
C ASN A 107 17.56 11.68 9.49
N TRP A 108 16.86 11.49 10.62
CA TRP A 108 15.40 11.63 10.69
C TRP A 108 14.92 13.03 10.29
N ARG A 109 15.62 14.10 10.72
CA ARG A 109 15.25 15.47 10.35
C ARG A 109 15.37 15.73 8.87
N VAL A 110 16.45 15.29 8.24
CA VAL A 110 16.64 15.45 6.79
C VAL A 110 15.55 14.70 6.01
N GLN A 111 15.11 13.55 6.50
CA GLN A 111 14.04 12.78 5.85
C GLN A 111 12.65 13.40 6.00
N LYS A 112 12.44 14.23 7.03
CA LYS A 112 11.12 14.75 7.41
C LYS A 112 10.45 15.53 6.28
N GLU A 113 11.20 16.36 5.59
CA GLU A 113 10.70 17.33 4.63
C GLU A 113 11.54 17.31 3.34
N PRO A 114 10.93 17.35 2.15
CA PRO A 114 11.65 17.29 0.88
C PRO A 114 12.56 18.46 0.55
N GLU A 115 12.29 19.62 1.14
CA GLU A 115 13.12 20.82 1.10
C GLU A 115 14.43 20.66 1.89
N ASN A 116 14.52 19.67 2.80
CA ASN A 116 15.67 19.53 3.67
C ASN A 116 16.86 18.93 2.91
N VAL A 117 17.95 19.69 2.86
CA VAL A 117 19.25 19.28 2.31
C VAL A 117 20.24 19.20 3.46
N LEU A 118 20.87 18.05 3.65
CA LEU A 118 21.92 17.91 4.66
C LEU A 118 23.18 18.61 4.15
N VAL A 119 23.68 19.58 4.90
CA VAL A 119 24.96 20.23 4.63
C VAL A 119 26.03 19.66 5.56
N VAL A 120 27.04 19.06 4.96
CA VAL A 120 28.19 18.48 5.66
C VAL A 120 29.43 19.30 5.33
N GLN A 121 29.90 20.06 6.29
CA GLN A 121 31.16 20.78 6.15
C GLN A 121 32.33 19.90 6.59
N LEU A 122 33.35 19.78 5.73
CA LEU A 122 34.58 19.07 6.03
C LEU A 122 35.71 20.09 6.24
N ILE A 123 35.98 20.45 7.51
CA ILE A 123 37.17 21.23 7.89
C ILE A 123 38.06 20.34 8.76
N ARG A 124 39.36 20.36 8.47
CA ARG A 124 40.38 19.71 9.31
C ARG A 124 40.72 20.61 10.50
N ALA A 125 39.93 20.56 11.57
CA ALA A 125 40.30 21.21 12.83
C ALA A 125 41.40 20.39 13.56
N LYS A 126 42.39 21.06 14.15
CA LYS A 126 43.42 20.39 14.97
C LYS A 126 42.75 19.72 16.18
N GLY A 127 42.75 18.39 16.23
CA GLY A 127 42.31 17.62 17.40
C GLY A 127 40.83 17.20 17.39
N GLU A 128 40.07 17.47 16.32
CA GLU A 128 38.69 16.98 16.17
C GLU A 128 38.63 15.80 15.20
N SER A 129 37.77 14.83 15.51
CA SER A 129 37.47 13.70 14.62
C SER A 129 36.99 14.22 13.27
N PHE A 130 37.52 13.64 12.19
CA PHE A 130 37.01 13.81 10.85
C PHE A 130 35.49 13.60 10.84
N CYS A 131 34.81 14.26 9.90
CA CYS A 131 33.37 14.36 9.72
C CYS A 131 32.45 13.20 10.15
N LEU A 132 31.18 13.60 10.34
CA LEU A 132 30.00 12.77 10.50
C LEU A 132 30.08 11.44 9.70
N PRO A 133 30.02 10.27 10.38
CA PRO A 133 29.92 8.97 9.74
C PRO A 133 28.80 8.96 8.69
N LEU A 134 29.06 8.46 7.47
CA LEU A 134 28.04 8.33 6.40
C LEU A 134 27.10 7.14 6.64
N ILE A 135 26.47 7.10 7.80
CA ILE A 135 25.45 6.12 8.18
C ILE A 135 24.05 6.55 7.71
N PHE A 136 23.97 7.29 6.59
CA PHE A 136 22.76 7.90 6.03
C PHE A 136 22.19 7.15 4.84
N GLN A 137 22.26 5.82 4.80
CA GLN A 137 21.77 5.06 3.63
C GLN A 137 20.33 5.42 3.27
N ASN A 138 19.50 5.72 4.28
CA ASN A 138 18.12 6.12 4.09
C ASN A 138 17.96 7.47 3.35
N ILE A 139 18.87 8.43 3.55
CA ILE A 139 18.89 9.70 2.78
C ILE A 139 19.15 9.37 1.31
N PHE A 140 20.17 8.56 1.03
CA PHE A 140 20.52 8.15 -0.33
C PHE A 140 19.42 7.32 -1.01
N ASN A 141 18.78 6.41 -0.28
CA ASN A 141 17.67 5.58 -0.79
C ASN A 141 16.42 6.41 -1.13
N GLN A 142 16.23 7.54 -0.45
CA GLN A 142 15.15 8.49 -0.75
C GLN A 142 15.53 9.53 -1.81
N TYR A 143 16.71 9.39 -2.43
CA TYR A 143 17.27 10.34 -3.40
C TYR A 143 17.40 11.77 -2.85
N ARG A 144 17.47 11.92 -1.52
CA ARG A 144 17.73 13.20 -0.87
C ARG A 144 19.16 13.61 -1.11
N GLN A 145 19.38 14.93 -1.20
CA GLN A 145 20.70 15.47 -1.53
C GLN A 145 21.48 15.76 -0.25
N ILE A 146 22.78 15.42 -0.27
CA ILE A 146 23.77 15.83 0.73
C ILE A 146 24.71 16.78 0.02
N LEU A 147 24.83 18.01 0.52
CA LEU A 147 25.78 19.00 0.03
C LEU A 147 27.01 19.01 0.94
N VAL A 148 28.17 18.75 0.36
CA VAL A 148 29.46 18.73 1.05
C VAL A 148 30.20 20.02 0.76
N THR A 149 30.64 20.74 1.80
CA THR A 149 31.30 22.05 1.68
C THR A 149 32.67 22.07 2.33
N GLY A 150 33.51 23.04 1.94
CA GLY A 150 34.80 23.31 2.59
C GLY A 150 35.94 22.34 2.24
N VAL A 151 35.72 21.43 1.28
CA VAL A 151 36.76 20.51 0.82
C VAL A 151 37.60 21.09 -0.31
N SER A 152 38.89 20.79 -0.33
CA SER A 152 39.69 20.93 -1.54
C SER A 152 39.39 19.81 -2.54
N LYS A 153 39.78 20.01 -3.79
CA LYS A 153 39.62 18.98 -4.84
C LYS A 153 40.33 17.68 -4.49
N GLN A 154 41.52 17.75 -3.89
CA GLN A 154 42.28 16.56 -3.50
C GLN A 154 41.61 15.82 -2.33
N VAL A 155 41.04 16.53 -1.36
CA VAL A 155 40.28 15.91 -0.26
C VAL A 155 39.03 15.21 -0.78
N ARG A 156 38.28 15.83 -1.72
CA ARG A 156 37.16 15.17 -2.40
C ARG A 156 37.62 13.88 -3.06
N LEU A 157 38.70 13.92 -3.85
CA LEU A 157 39.21 12.73 -4.51
C LEU A 157 39.61 11.66 -3.49
N GLN A 158 40.25 12.04 -2.39
CA GLN A 158 40.63 11.12 -1.33
C GLN A 158 39.44 10.39 -0.69
N LEU A 159 38.29 11.06 -0.49
CA LEU A 159 37.06 10.45 0.03
C LEU A 159 36.47 9.40 -0.93
N LEU A 160 36.73 9.54 -2.23
CA LEU A 160 36.30 8.62 -3.28
C LEU A 160 37.29 7.46 -3.50
N VAL A 161 38.42 7.44 -2.79
CA VAL A 161 39.40 6.35 -2.94
C VAL A 161 38.96 5.12 -2.16
N GLN A 162 38.81 4.01 -2.87
CA GLN A 162 38.67 2.68 -2.29
C GLN A 162 40.07 2.09 -2.04
N PRO A 163 40.48 1.85 -0.77
CA PRO A 163 41.80 1.30 -0.50
C PRO A 163 41.87 -0.18 -0.85
N ASP A 164 43.06 -0.63 -1.22
CA ASP A 164 43.38 -2.05 -1.37
C ASP A 164 43.69 -2.66 0.01
N LEU A 165 42.81 -3.54 0.48
CA LEU A 165 42.94 -4.22 1.77
C LEU A 165 44.02 -5.31 1.77
N GLN A 166 44.54 -5.71 0.60
CA GLN A 166 45.73 -6.55 0.49
C GLN A 166 47.03 -5.74 0.55
N PHE A 167 46.93 -4.41 0.45
CA PHE A 167 48.06 -3.47 0.49
C PHE A 167 49.12 -3.68 -0.60
N GLU A 168 48.75 -4.35 -1.70
CA GLU A 168 49.65 -4.68 -2.81
C GLU A 168 49.69 -3.55 -3.85
N LYS A 169 48.54 -2.89 -4.07
CA LYS A 169 48.36 -1.91 -5.14
C LYS A 169 48.02 -0.54 -4.60
N ILE A 170 48.54 0.50 -5.28
CA ILE A 170 48.05 1.86 -5.09
C ILE A 170 46.65 1.94 -5.72
N PRO A 171 45.63 2.44 -5.01
CA PRO A 171 44.29 2.59 -5.56
C PRO A 171 44.26 3.35 -6.89
N GLU A 172 43.42 2.92 -7.82
CA GLU A 172 43.38 3.43 -9.20
C GLU A 172 43.16 4.95 -9.28
N LEU A 173 42.30 5.50 -8.43
CA LEU A 173 42.03 6.94 -8.39
C LEU A 173 43.27 7.74 -7.95
N VAL A 174 44.08 7.18 -7.06
CA VAL A 174 45.34 7.77 -6.61
C VAL A 174 46.41 7.62 -7.69
N SER A 175 46.50 6.46 -8.35
CA SER A 175 47.51 6.23 -9.38
C SER A 175 47.30 7.14 -10.61
N LYS A 176 46.04 7.45 -10.96
CA LYS A 176 45.67 8.35 -12.06
C LYS A 176 45.79 9.84 -11.72
N ASN A 177 45.85 10.22 -10.45
CA ASN A 177 45.89 11.62 -10.02
C ASN A 177 47.23 11.96 -9.36
N ALA A 178 48.17 12.50 -10.14
CA ALA A 178 49.52 12.84 -9.67
C ALA A 178 49.54 13.80 -8.46
N PRO A 179 48.74 14.89 -8.41
CA PRO A 179 48.68 15.77 -7.24
C PRO A 179 48.27 15.05 -5.94
N LEU A 180 47.21 14.23 -5.99
CA LEU A 180 46.76 13.44 -4.84
C LEU A 180 47.83 12.43 -4.41
N ARG A 181 48.43 11.72 -5.37
CA ARG A 181 49.51 10.76 -5.09
C ARG A 181 50.68 11.42 -4.37
N GLU A 182 51.11 12.58 -4.85
CA GLU A 182 52.22 13.32 -4.24
C GLU A 182 51.87 13.83 -2.85
N GLN A 183 50.65 14.33 -2.64
CA GLN A 183 50.17 14.72 -1.32
C GLN A 183 50.19 13.54 -0.32
N LEU A 184 49.74 12.36 -0.73
CA LEU A 184 49.75 11.16 0.11
C LEU A 184 51.18 10.66 0.38
N LYS A 185 52.08 10.72 -0.61
CA LYS A 185 53.51 10.45 -0.44
C LYS A 185 54.16 11.39 0.58
N GLN A 186 53.87 12.69 0.51
CA GLN A 186 54.39 13.67 1.46
C GLN A 186 53.84 13.45 2.88
N ARG A 187 52.61 12.96 3.02
CA ARG A 187 52.08 12.50 4.32
C ARG A 187 52.84 11.27 4.81
N ALA A 188 53.10 10.32 3.91
CA ALA A 188 53.81 9.08 4.22
C ALA A 188 55.28 9.30 4.63
N SER A 189 55.94 10.32 4.09
CA SER A 189 57.34 10.62 4.42
C SER A 189 57.53 11.28 5.79
N ARG A 190 56.46 11.86 6.38
CA ARG A 190 56.51 12.48 7.71
C ARG A 190 56.50 11.41 8.79
N SER A 191 57.67 11.12 9.37
CA SER A 191 57.83 10.12 10.45
C SER A 191 56.78 10.24 11.56
N LYS A 192 56.60 11.44 12.16
CA LYS A 192 55.57 11.67 13.19
C LYS A 192 54.13 11.45 12.68
N GLY A 193 53.86 11.78 11.41
CA GLY A 193 52.55 11.61 10.79
C GLY A 193 52.20 10.14 10.57
N MET A 194 53.14 9.35 10.07
CA MET A 194 52.96 7.91 9.90
C MET A 194 52.96 7.15 11.22
N GLN A 195 53.72 7.59 12.23
CA GLN A 195 53.59 7.07 13.59
C GLN A 195 52.16 7.27 14.13
N SER A 196 51.57 8.44 13.93
CA SER A 196 50.17 8.71 14.31
C SER A 196 49.19 7.81 13.55
N THR A 197 49.35 7.71 12.23
CA THR A 197 48.54 6.83 11.36
C THR A 197 48.61 5.38 11.84
N ALA A 198 49.80 4.87 12.14
CA ALA A 198 49.99 3.51 12.63
C ALA A 198 49.40 3.29 14.03
N ARG A 199 49.49 4.27 14.93
CA ARG A 199 48.86 4.19 16.26
C ARG A 199 47.34 4.11 16.19
N GLU A 200 46.71 4.85 15.29
CA GLU A 200 45.27 4.79 15.08
C GLU A 200 44.80 3.42 14.57
N LEU A 201 45.66 2.71 13.82
CA LEU A 201 45.35 1.42 13.23
C LEU A 201 45.81 0.23 14.08
N LEU A 202 46.55 0.47 15.17
CA LEU A 202 47.12 -0.58 16.02
C LEU A 202 46.05 -1.51 16.61
N ASP A 203 44.87 -0.95 16.89
CA ASP A 203 43.74 -1.65 17.51
C ASP A 203 42.82 -2.36 16.49
N LEU A 204 43.23 -2.47 15.21
CA LEU A 204 42.47 -3.13 14.15
C LEU A 204 43.10 -4.49 13.78
N PRO A 205 42.67 -5.61 14.39
CA PRO A 205 43.28 -6.92 14.21
C PRO A 205 42.88 -7.62 12.89
N CYS A 206 42.15 -6.95 12.01
CA CYS A 206 41.62 -7.51 10.76
C CYS A 206 42.61 -7.50 9.58
N PHE A 207 43.82 -6.94 9.76
CA PHE A 207 44.84 -6.92 8.71
C PHE A 207 45.70 -8.20 8.74
N PRO A 208 46.36 -8.55 7.61
CA PRO A 208 47.30 -9.66 7.59
C PRO A 208 48.40 -9.50 8.66
N GLU A 209 48.84 -10.59 9.28
CA GLU A 209 49.82 -10.54 10.39
C GLU A 209 51.09 -9.78 10.05
N GLU A 210 51.57 -9.90 8.80
CA GLU A 210 52.74 -9.18 8.32
C GLU A 210 52.54 -7.65 8.34
N ILE A 211 51.32 -7.20 8.04
CA ILE A 211 50.96 -5.78 8.06
C ILE A 211 50.82 -5.30 9.51
N ILE A 212 50.21 -6.09 10.39
CA ILE A 212 50.11 -5.77 11.83
C ILE A 212 51.50 -5.60 12.46
N LYS A 213 52.45 -6.48 12.13
CA LYS A 213 53.85 -6.36 12.58
C LYS A 213 54.48 -5.03 12.13
N LYS A 214 54.27 -4.65 10.85
CA LYS A 214 54.76 -3.36 10.32
C LYS A 214 54.07 -2.16 10.97
N ILE A 215 52.75 -2.21 11.18
CA ILE A 215 52.00 -1.15 11.90
C ILE A 215 52.54 -0.99 13.31
N THR A 216 52.72 -2.09 14.06
CA THR A 216 53.23 -2.07 15.44
C THR A 216 54.62 -1.46 15.53
N ALA A 217 55.52 -1.85 14.63
CA ALA A 217 56.86 -1.30 14.57
C ALA A 217 56.86 0.20 14.25
N VAL A 218 56.03 0.64 13.29
CA VAL A 218 55.89 2.08 12.98
C VAL A 218 55.26 2.84 14.17
N ALA A 219 54.23 2.32 14.81
CA ALA A 219 53.54 2.96 15.93
C ALA A 219 54.45 3.16 17.16
N THR A 220 55.37 2.22 17.40
CA THR A 220 56.40 2.26 18.46
C THR A 220 57.62 3.10 18.10
N GLY A 221 57.65 3.66 16.89
CA GLY A 221 58.71 4.55 16.42
C GLY A 221 59.93 3.85 15.82
N GLN A 222 59.85 2.54 15.57
CA GLN A 222 60.90 1.81 14.86
C GLN A 222 60.94 2.26 13.39
N ARG A 223 62.16 2.34 12.82
CA ARG A 223 62.35 2.66 11.41
C ARG A 223 62.09 1.42 10.54
N VAL A 224 60.87 1.30 10.03
CA VAL A 224 60.47 0.26 9.07
C VAL A 224 60.26 0.88 7.69
N LYS A 225 60.82 0.27 6.65
CA LYS A 225 60.55 0.66 5.26
C LYS A 225 59.15 0.16 4.86
N LEU A 226 58.23 1.08 4.59
CA LEU A 226 56.92 0.77 4.01
C LEU A 226 56.99 0.94 2.49
N SER A 227 56.34 0.03 1.74
CA SER A 227 56.11 0.27 0.31
C SER A 227 55.17 1.46 0.13
N GLU A 228 55.23 2.10 -1.04
CA GLU A 228 54.33 3.23 -1.34
C GLU A 228 52.85 2.81 -1.27
N ALA A 229 52.51 1.65 -1.85
CA ALA A 229 51.16 1.08 -1.80
C ALA A 229 50.70 0.86 -0.35
N LEU A 230 51.53 0.27 0.51
CA LEU A 230 51.22 0.05 1.91
C LEU A 230 50.98 1.38 2.64
N ALA A 231 51.89 2.35 2.49
CA ALA A 231 51.76 3.63 3.18
C ALA A 231 50.50 4.41 2.75
N VAL A 232 50.19 4.42 1.44
CA VAL A 232 48.99 5.08 0.89
C VAL A 232 47.72 4.43 1.43
N ASN A 233 47.62 3.09 1.39
CA ASN A 233 46.43 2.39 1.89
C ASN A 233 46.25 2.56 3.40
N LEU A 234 47.33 2.52 4.20
CA LEU A 234 47.26 2.82 5.64
C LEU A 234 46.75 4.23 5.92
N ILE A 235 47.20 5.23 5.16
CA ILE A 235 46.72 6.60 5.28
C ILE A 235 45.21 6.69 4.99
N ILE A 236 44.73 6.07 3.92
CA ILE A 236 43.32 6.12 3.53
C ILE A 236 42.46 5.44 4.60
N ILE A 237 42.90 4.29 5.11
CA ILE A 237 42.19 3.53 6.15
C ILE A 237 42.19 4.30 7.49
N SER A 238 43.29 4.94 7.87
CA SER A 238 43.34 5.82 9.07
C SER A 238 42.37 7.00 8.94
N ASP A 239 42.23 7.57 7.74
CA ASP A 239 41.24 8.63 7.51
C ASP A 239 39.79 8.11 7.63
N VAL A 240 39.52 6.84 7.26
CA VAL A 240 38.23 6.18 7.54
C VAL A 240 38.07 5.95 9.04
N HIS A 241 39.09 5.41 9.71
CA HIS A 241 39.06 5.14 11.15
C HIS A 241 38.76 6.40 11.96
N SER A 242 39.45 7.51 11.67
CA SER A 242 39.25 8.79 12.37
C SER A 242 37.83 9.37 12.23
N ARG A 243 37.09 9.05 11.15
CA ARG A 243 35.66 9.41 11.00
C ARG A 243 34.77 8.63 11.95
N TYR A 244 35.05 7.34 12.16
CA TYR A 244 34.20 6.44 12.93
C TYR A 244 34.67 6.25 14.38
N ALA A 245 35.89 6.64 14.73
CA ALA A 245 36.49 6.36 16.03
C ALA A 245 35.62 6.83 17.21
N ALA A 246 35.14 8.09 17.16
CA ALA A 246 34.33 8.65 18.24
C ALA A 246 32.98 7.93 18.42
N VAL A 247 32.34 7.54 17.32
CA VAL A 247 31.05 6.86 17.34
C VAL A 247 31.17 5.40 17.76
N LEU A 248 32.24 4.72 17.35
CA LEU A 248 32.55 3.34 17.76
C LEU A 248 32.95 3.27 19.23
N GLN A 249 33.70 4.26 19.71
CA GLN A 249 34.05 4.39 21.13
C GLN A 249 32.79 4.58 21.99
N THR A 250 31.92 5.51 21.61
CA THR A 250 30.66 5.75 22.34
C THR A 250 29.76 4.52 22.32
N PHE A 251 29.67 3.83 21.17
CA PHE A 251 28.92 2.57 21.09
C PHE A 251 29.48 1.51 22.04
N GLN A 252 30.81 1.33 22.08
CA GLN A 252 31.45 0.42 23.02
C GLN A 252 31.13 0.80 24.48
N GLU A 253 31.22 2.07 24.83
CA GLU A 253 30.88 2.55 26.19
C GLU A 253 29.42 2.30 26.54
N ASP A 254 28.50 2.51 25.61
CA ASP A 254 27.07 2.27 25.82
C ASP A 254 26.76 0.77 26.04
N VAL A 255 27.45 -0.11 25.29
CA VAL A 255 27.37 -1.57 25.47
C VAL A 255 27.99 -2.00 26.80
N VAL A 256 29.14 -1.42 27.17
CA VAL A 256 29.85 -1.73 28.42
C VAL A 256 29.05 -1.33 29.65
N ALA A 257 28.57 -0.09 29.66
CA ALA A 257 27.81 0.45 30.78
C ALA A 257 26.32 0.05 30.75
N LYS A 258 25.90 -0.82 29.80
CA LYS A 258 24.51 -1.28 29.62
C LYS A 258 23.51 -0.09 29.63
N LYS A 259 23.88 1.05 29.01
CA LYS A 259 23.11 2.32 29.07
C LYS A 259 21.74 2.24 28.41
N SER A 260 21.44 1.17 27.67
CA SER A 260 20.21 1.00 26.90
C SER A 260 19.85 -0.47 26.76
N SER A 261 18.62 -0.76 26.34
CA SER A 261 18.17 -2.14 26.10
C SER A 261 18.97 -2.81 24.98
N VAL A 262 19.08 -4.13 25.02
CA VAL A 262 19.77 -4.92 23.98
C VAL A 262 19.22 -4.61 22.59
N ALA A 263 17.89 -4.47 22.46
CA ALA A 263 17.25 -4.10 21.21
C ALA A 263 17.67 -2.71 20.69
N ALA A 264 17.94 -1.75 21.58
CA ALA A 264 18.43 -0.42 21.18
C ALA A 264 19.90 -0.47 20.76
N LEU A 265 20.74 -1.21 21.48
CA LEU A 265 22.14 -1.45 21.11
C LEU A 265 22.27 -2.22 19.79
N ALA A 266 21.39 -3.19 19.55
CA ALA A 266 21.31 -3.92 18.28
C ALA A 266 20.94 -3.01 17.10
N ARG A 267 20.05 -2.03 17.31
CA ARG A 267 19.75 -1.01 16.29
C ARG A 267 20.96 -0.11 16.03
N GLN A 268 21.65 0.35 17.07
CA GLN A 268 22.88 1.13 16.92
C GLN A 268 23.95 0.37 16.12
N PHE A 269 24.13 -0.92 16.42
CA PHE A 269 25.03 -1.78 15.65
C PHE A 269 24.60 -1.92 14.19
N ALA A 270 23.30 -2.11 13.94
CA ALA A 270 22.76 -2.19 12.59
C ALA A 270 22.92 -0.87 11.81
N GLU A 271 22.87 0.28 12.47
CA GLU A 271 23.16 1.60 11.88
C GLU A 271 24.64 1.74 11.53
N LEU A 272 25.55 1.38 12.45
CA LEU A 272 27.00 1.37 12.19
C LEU A 272 27.37 0.46 11.03
N THR A 273 26.71 -0.68 10.93
CA THR A 273 26.96 -1.71 9.91
C THR A 273 26.05 -1.59 8.68
N GLN A 274 25.32 -0.47 8.54
CA GLN A 274 24.38 -0.30 7.46
C GLN A 274 25.08 -0.36 6.08
N GLY A 275 24.58 -1.23 5.20
CA GLY A 275 25.17 -1.47 3.88
C GLY A 275 26.27 -2.52 3.85
N ILE A 276 26.62 -3.10 5.00
CA ILE A 276 27.56 -4.22 5.14
C ILE A 276 26.74 -5.52 5.26
N SER A 277 27.12 -6.54 4.50
CA SER A 277 26.44 -7.84 4.49
C SER A 277 26.53 -8.52 5.85
N ALA A 278 25.40 -9.03 6.35
CA ALA A 278 25.34 -9.84 7.57
C ALA A 278 26.24 -11.08 7.44
N HIS A 279 26.24 -11.71 6.26
CA HIS A 279 27.09 -12.87 5.97
C HIS A 279 28.58 -12.51 6.14
N TYR A 280 29.03 -11.40 5.56
CA TYR A 280 30.41 -10.96 5.69
C TYR A 280 30.83 -10.74 7.16
N ILE A 281 29.99 -10.09 7.97
CA ILE A 281 30.29 -9.87 9.39
C ILE A 281 30.35 -11.20 10.14
N ALA A 282 29.45 -12.13 9.82
CA ALA A 282 29.44 -13.45 10.43
C ALA A 282 30.69 -14.27 10.06
N ASP A 283 31.09 -14.29 8.78
CA ASP A 283 32.27 -15.01 8.31
C ASP A 283 33.55 -14.50 9.02
N GLN A 284 33.65 -13.18 9.24
CA GLN A 284 34.77 -12.59 9.98
C GLN A 284 34.76 -12.90 11.49
N LEU A 285 33.61 -13.30 12.02
CA LEU A 285 33.43 -13.68 13.42
C LEU A 285 33.39 -15.21 13.61
N GLU A 286 33.48 -16.00 12.55
CA GLU A 286 33.33 -17.47 12.57
C GLU A 286 34.29 -18.14 13.55
N VAL A 287 35.52 -17.62 13.67
CA VAL A 287 36.55 -18.10 14.60
C VAL A 287 36.12 -18.00 16.08
N PHE A 288 35.11 -17.19 16.37
CA PHE A 288 34.56 -16.95 17.70
C PHE A 288 33.25 -17.70 17.96
N PHE A 289 32.72 -18.41 16.97
CA PHE A 289 31.50 -19.20 17.10
C PHE A 289 31.84 -20.64 17.49
N GLU A 290 31.01 -21.23 18.35
CA GLU A 290 31.11 -22.66 18.66
C GLU A 290 30.71 -23.47 17.41
N PRO A 291 31.37 -24.61 17.11
CA PRO A 291 31.11 -25.39 15.88
C PRO A 291 29.65 -25.84 15.70
N GLU A 292 28.87 -25.87 16.78
CA GLU A 292 27.46 -26.31 16.80
C GLU A 292 26.45 -25.14 16.69
N GLU A 293 26.88 -23.88 16.84
CA GLU A 293 25.99 -22.70 16.74
C GLU A 293 25.85 -22.22 15.28
N THR A 294 24.82 -22.70 14.58
CA THR A 294 24.43 -22.11 13.28
C THR A 294 23.70 -20.79 13.50
N ILE A 295 24.42 -19.67 13.35
CA ILE A 295 23.82 -18.34 13.44
C ILE A 295 22.89 -18.10 12.26
N SER A 296 21.62 -17.78 12.54
CA SER A 296 20.69 -17.26 11.54
C SER A 296 21.18 -15.89 11.02
N HIS A 297 21.84 -15.84 9.86
CA HIS A 297 22.41 -14.63 9.25
C HIS A 297 21.37 -13.67 8.63
N GLN A 298 20.14 -13.59 9.16
CA GLN A 298 19.09 -12.81 8.50
C GLN A 298 19.27 -11.28 8.71
N SER A 299 19.98 -10.82 9.75
CA SER A 299 20.27 -9.39 9.96
C SER A 299 21.45 -9.08 10.88
N ASN A 300 22.06 -7.90 10.71
CA ASN A 300 23.15 -7.41 11.58
C ASN A 300 22.71 -7.22 13.05
N ALA A 301 21.43 -6.92 13.30
CA ALA A 301 20.88 -6.80 14.65
C ALA A 301 20.83 -8.16 15.38
N GLN A 302 20.59 -9.25 14.64
CA GLN A 302 20.66 -10.61 15.20
C GLN A 302 22.10 -10.97 15.52
N ILE A 303 23.05 -10.72 14.60
CA ILE A 303 24.49 -10.93 14.85
C ILE A 303 24.92 -10.20 16.12
N PHE A 304 24.49 -8.95 16.31
CA PHE A 304 24.78 -8.22 17.53
C PHE A 304 24.19 -8.86 18.78
N SER A 305 23.00 -9.47 18.71
CA SER A 305 22.41 -10.13 19.87
C SER A 305 23.26 -11.31 20.35
N PHE A 306 23.89 -12.04 19.42
CA PHE A 306 24.88 -13.08 19.74
C PHE A 306 26.16 -12.48 20.33
N ILE A 307 26.72 -11.45 19.69
CA ILE A 307 27.90 -10.71 20.22
C ILE A 307 27.62 -10.21 21.64
N PHE A 308 26.42 -9.69 21.88
CA PHE A 308 26.03 -9.15 23.19
C PHE A 308 25.92 -10.26 24.23
N ALA A 309 25.33 -11.42 23.89
CA ALA A 309 25.29 -12.58 24.77
C ALA A 309 26.70 -13.06 25.12
N MET A 310 27.60 -13.09 24.14
CA MET A 310 29.01 -13.40 24.33
C MET A 310 29.69 -12.40 25.26
N LEU A 311 29.45 -11.10 25.07
CA LEU A 311 29.93 -10.03 25.96
C LEU A 311 29.41 -10.17 27.40
N GLN A 312 28.18 -10.65 27.61
CA GLN A 312 27.65 -10.92 28.96
C GLN A 312 28.35 -12.10 29.62
N LYS A 313 28.71 -13.15 28.87
CA LYS A 313 29.47 -14.31 29.38
C LYS A 313 30.90 -13.92 29.79
N MET A 314 31.44 -12.81 29.29
CA MET A 314 32.80 -12.33 29.55
C MET A 314 32.95 -11.46 30.82
N ASP A 315 31.88 -11.17 31.58
CA ASP A 315 31.90 -10.14 32.63
C ASP A 315 32.84 -10.48 33.84
N GLU A 316 33.41 -11.69 33.96
CA GLU A 316 34.35 -12.01 35.08
C GLU A 316 35.64 -12.80 34.76
N LYS A 317 35.86 -13.33 33.54
CA LYS A 317 37.13 -14.01 33.14
C LYS A 317 37.38 -13.93 31.61
N LYS A 318 38.63 -14.18 31.19
CA LYS A 318 38.99 -14.49 29.79
C LYS A 318 38.13 -15.65 29.30
N MET A 319 37.39 -15.46 28.22
CA MET A 319 36.68 -16.57 27.55
C MET A 319 37.67 -17.26 26.62
N VAL A 320 37.81 -18.58 26.71
CA VAL A 320 38.67 -19.34 25.81
C VAL A 320 37.79 -19.85 24.67
N VAL A 321 38.04 -19.39 23.45
CA VAL A 321 37.42 -19.95 22.24
C VAL A 321 38.54 -20.50 21.38
N ASN A 322 38.43 -21.77 20.98
CA ASN A 322 39.45 -22.47 20.18
C ASN A 322 40.88 -22.28 20.76
N ASP A 323 41.03 -22.55 22.06
CA ASP A 323 42.27 -22.42 22.84
C ASP A 323 42.90 -21.00 22.90
N ARG A 324 42.18 -19.97 22.45
CA ARG A 324 42.65 -18.58 22.52
C ARG A 324 41.88 -17.79 23.58
N PRO A 325 42.56 -17.17 24.56
CA PRO A 325 41.91 -16.30 25.52
C PRO A 325 41.48 -14.99 24.84
N ILE A 326 40.19 -14.73 24.81
CA ILE A 326 39.61 -13.51 24.22
C ILE A 326 39.17 -12.59 25.34
N THR A 327 39.63 -11.34 25.24
CA THR A 327 39.21 -10.26 26.12
C THR A 327 38.12 -9.43 25.46
N ARG A 328 37.33 -8.74 26.29
CA ARG A 328 36.33 -7.76 25.83
C ARG A 328 36.94 -6.72 24.88
N THR A 329 38.14 -6.24 25.21
CA THR A 329 38.89 -5.27 24.40
C THR A 329 39.27 -5.84 23.04
N ALA A 330 39.74 -7.10 23.00
CA ALA A 330 40.09 -7.76 21.74
C ALA A 330 38.88 -7.94 20.82
N LEU A 331 37.72 -8.30 21.38
CA LEU A 331 36.47 -8.42 20.62
C LEU A 331 36.01 -7.08 20.05
N PHE A 332 36.01 -6.01 20.84
CA PHE A 332 35.68 -4.68 20.31
C PHE A 332 36.70 -4.17 19.28
N GLY A 333 38.00 -4.47 19.47
CA GLY A 333 39.03 -4.20 18.47
C GLY A 333 38.74 -4.90 17.14
N LEU A 334 38.37 -6.18 17.19
CA LEU A 334 37.94 -6.93 16.00
C LEU A 334 36.70 -6.32 15.34
N LEU A 335 35.66 -6.00 16.11
CA LEU A 335 34.45 -5.38 15.57
C LEU A 335 34.75 -4.03 14.91
N ARG A 336 35.62 -3.23 15.51
CA ARG A 336 36.12 -1.98 14.88
C ARG A 336 36.84 -2.30 13.58
N GLY A 337 37.75 -3.26 13.58
CA GLY A 337 38.47 -3.71 12.38
C GLY A 337 37.54 -4.11 11.24
N ILE A 338 36.54 -4.95 11.52
CA ILE A 338 35.53 -5.40 10.54
C ILE A 338 34.75 -4.20 10.01
N ILE A 339 34.25 -3.32 10.89
CA ILE A 339 33.45 -2.16 10.49
C ILE A 339 34.28 -1.19 9.64
N ILE A 340 35.50 -0.84 10.06
CA ILE A 340 36.37 0.08 9.32
C ILE A 340 36.77 -0.51 7.97
N SER A 341 37.13 -1.79 7.92
CA SER A 341 37.49 -2.45 6.66
C SER A 341 36.32 -2.42 5.68
N ALA A 342 35.14 -2.82 6.12
CA ALA A 342 33.95 -2.78 5.28
C ALA A 342 33.53 -1.34 4.89
N ARG A 343 33.64 -0.37 5.82
CA ARG A 343 33.35 1.05 5.54
C ARG A 343 34.35 1.67 4.59
N SER A 344 35.61 1.26 4.62
CA SER A 344 36.61 1.74 3.66
C SER A 344 36.27 1.33 2.22
N GLN A 345 35.57 0.21 2.04
CA GLN A 345 35.07 -0.24 0.74
C GLN A 345 33.73 0.42 0.38
N LYS A 346 32.86 0.68 1.36
CA LYS A 346 31.50 1.17 1.10
C LYS A 346 31.37 2.68 1.00
N ASP A 347 32.05 3.43 1.86
CA ASP A 347 31.91 4.87 1.95
C ASP A 347 32.29 5.62 0.65
N PRO A 348 33.30 5.19 -0.15
CA PRO A 348 33.58 5.81 -1.44
C PRO A 348 32.35 5.87 -2.37
N GLU A 349 31.57 4.80 -2.45
CA GLU A 349 30.32 4.77 -3.23
C GLU A 349 29.25 5.72 -2.68
N LEU A 350 29.23 5.92 -1.35
CA LEU A 350 28.28 6.84 -0.71
C LEU A 350 28.68 8.29 -0.93
N TRP A 351 29.97 8.60 -0.83
CA TRP A 351 30.51 9.92 -1.15
C TRP A 351 30.25 10.29 -2.61
N GLN A 352 30.31 9.34 -3.55
CA GLN A 352 29.99 9.59 -4.96
C GLN A 352 28.55 10.07 -5.19
N LYS A 353 27.62 9.78 -4.27
CA LYS A 353 26.22 10.22 -4.35
C LYS A 353 26.01 11.64 -3.80
N CYS A 354 26.98 12.18 -3.07
CA CYS A 354 26.93 13.54 -2.52
C CYS A 354 27.20 14.59 -3.60
N GLN A 355 26.69 15.80 -3.41
CA GLN A 355 27.01 16.98 -4.20
C GLN A 355 28.16 17.73 -3.50
N PHE A 356 29.23 18.08 -4.20
CA PHE A 356 30.41 18.73 -3.62
C PHE A 356 30.50 20.19 -4.06
N PHE A 357 30.32 21.12 -3.13
CA PHE A 357 30.72 22.51 -3.31
C PHE A 357 32.15 22.66 -2.80
N LEU A 358 33.10 22.65 -3.72
CA LEU A 358 34.53 22.76 -3.42
C LEU A 358 34.84 24.13 -2.83
N ASN A 359 35.89 24.20 -2.00
CA ASN A 359 36.34 25.46 -1.42
C ASN A 359 36.63 26.48 -2.55
N PRO A 360 35.94 27.63 -2.60
CA PRO A 360 36.18 28.66 -3.61
C PRO A 360 37.60 29.22 -3.59
N GLU A 361 38.29 29.12 -2.44
CA GLU A 361 39.67 29.57 -2.26
C GLU A 361 40.71 28.55 -2.75
N ASP A 362 40.30 27.33 -3.11
CA ASP A 362 41.19 26.32 -3.65
C ASP A 362 41.56 26.65 -5.11
N ALA A 363 42.85 26.80 -5.38
CA ALA A 363 43.38 27.21 -6.69
C ALA A 363 42.99 26.24 -7.84
N GLU A 364 42.67 24.98 -7.52
CA GLU A 364 42.23 23.99 -8.51
C GLU A 364 40.71 23.99 -8.77
N THR A 365 39.93 24.74 -7.99
CA THR A 365 38.47 24.81 -8.11
C THR A 365 38.06 25.81 -9.18
N LYS A 366 37.31 25.34 -10.18
CA LYS A 366 36.70 26.22 -11.18
C LYS A 366 35.32 26.67 -10.68
N SER A 367 35.04 27.97 -10.71
CA SER A 367 33.72 28.51 -10.33
C SER A 367 32.55 27.82 -11.05
N ALA A 368 32.74 27.49 -12.34
CA ALA A 368 31.76 26.75 -13.14
C ALA A 368 31.41 25.35 -12.58
N GLU A 369 32.37 24.63 -11.96
CA GLU A 369 32.14 23.30 -11.38
C GLU A 369 31.22 23.38 -10.14
N ASN A 370 31.42 24.42 -9.32
CA ASN A 370 30.54 24.71 -8.19
C ASN A 370 29.15 25.15 -8.65
N GLN A 371 29.06 25.98 -9.69
CA GLN A 371 27.77 26.42 -10.25
C GLN A 371 26.97 25.24 -10.82
N GLU A 372 27.61 24.37 -11.62
CA GLU A 372 26.98 23.17 -12.17
C GLU A 372 26.44 22.26 -11.05
N THR A 373 27.24 22.07 -9.99
CA THR A 373 26.81 21.29 -8.81
C THR A 373 25.56 21.87 -8.15
N LEU A 374 25.47 23.20 -8.04
CA LEU A 374 24.32 23.87 -7.43
C LEU A 374 23.08 23.86 -8.32
N VAL A 375 23.24 24.01 -9.64
CA VAL A 375 22.14 23.83 -10.60
C VAL A 375 21.59 22.40 -10.51
N LEU A 376 22.47 21.40 -10.46
CA LEU A 376 22.09 20.00 -10.37
C LEU A 376 21.42 19.67 -9.02
N LEU A 377 21.86 20.30 -7.93
CA LEU A 377 21.20 20.27 -6.63
C LEU A 377 19.80 20.90 -6.69
N ALA A 378 19.69 22.08 -7.31
CA ALA A 378 18.44 22.83 -7.47
C ALA A 378 17.41 22.03 -8.27
N GLU A 379 17.79 21.48 -9.43
CA GLU A 379 16.93 20.66 -10.28
C GLU A 379 16.42 19.41 -9.55
N LYS A 380 17.32 18.67 -8.89
CA LYS A 380 16.95 17.48 -8.11
C LYS A 380 16.01 17.83 -6.96
N THR A 381 16.27 18.92 -6.24
CA THR A 381 15.42 19.34 -5.13
C THR A 381 14.07 19.84 -5.61
N LYS A 382 14.04 20.59 -6.72
CA LYS A 382 12.82 21.04 -7.40
C LYS A 382 11.93 19.86 -7.78
N LYS A 383 12.50 18.84 -8.43
CA LYS A 383 11.78 17.61 -8.82
C LYS A 383 11.16 16.93 -7.59
N LEU A 384 11.93 16.80 -6.50
CA LEU A 384 11.46 16.20 -5.25
C LEU A 384 10.35 17.02 -4.57
N LEU A 385 10.46 18.34 -4.59
CA LEU A 385 9.46 19.25 -4.02
C LEU A 385 8.15 19.20 -4.79
N ILE A 386 8.21 19.27 -6.12
CA ILE A 386 7.03 19.16 -6.98
C ILE A 386 6.34 17.82 -6.76
N ALA A 387 7.07 16.70 -6.82
CA ALA A 387 6.50 15.37 -6.61
C ALA A 387 5.86 15.22 -5.22
N SER A 388 6.52 15.72 -4.17
CA SER A 388 5.95 15.72 -2.82
C SER A 388 4.75 16.65 -2.68
N HIS A 389 4.75 17.81 -3.34
CA HIS A 389 3.63 18.74 -3.31
C HIS A 389 2.42 18.12 -4.00
N GLU A 390 2.56 17.58 -5.22
CA GLU A 390 1.51 16.85 -5.92
C GLU A 390 0.94 15.68 -5.10
N ALA A 391 1.82 15.00 -4.34
CA ALA A 391 1.36 13.95 -3.45
C ALA A 391 0.56 14.48 -2.25
N LYS A 392 0.93 15.64 -1.69
CA LYS A 392 0.28 16.23 -0.51
C LYS A 392 -0.96 17.07 -0.86
N SER A 393 -0.99 17.71 -2.03
CA SER A 393 -2.07 18.58 -2.48
C SER A 393 -3.29 17.75 -2.87
N LYS A 394 -4.08 17.33 -1.87
CA LYS A 394 -5.37 16.70 -2.12
C LYS A 394 -6.42 17.79 -2.22
N SER A 395 -6.94 18.03 -3.41
CA SER A 395 -8.22 18.74 -3.48
C SER A 395 -9.31 17.86 -2.84
N LEU A 396 -10.32 18.46 -2.20
CA LEU A 396 -11.46 17.70 -1.66
C LEU A 396 -12.12 16.87 -2.76
N LEU A 397 -12.13 17.39 -3.99
CA LEU A 397 -12.68 16.72 -5.15
C LEU A 397 -11.92 15.43 -5.47
N GLU A 398 -10.58 15.46 -5.43
CA GLU A 398 -9.77 14.24 -5.58
C GLU A 398 -10.07 13.22 -4.49
N VAL A 399 -10.17 13.64 -3.22
CA VAL A 399 -10.56 12.74 -2.11
C VAL A 399 -11.89 12.07 -2.44
N TYR A 400 -12.88 12.85 -2.89
CA TYR A 400 -14.16 12.31 -3.28
C TYR A 400 -14.09 11.31 -4.44
N PHE A 401 -13.34 11.65 -5.50
CA PHE A 401 -13.18 10.77 -6.66
C PHE A 401 -12.46 9.47 -6.33
N VAL A 402 -11.39 9.51 -5.52
CA VAL A 402 -10.67 8.32 -5.07
C VAL A 402 -11.61 7.37 -4.33
N TYR A 403 -12.35 7.87 -3.33
CA TYR A 403 -13.19 7.05 -2.47
C TYR A 403 -14.49 6.55 -3.15
N ASN A 404 -14.87 7.17 -4.26
CA ASN A 404 -16.05 6.84 -5.04
C ASN A 404 -15.73 6.30 -6.45
N ILE A 405 -14.47 5.99 -6.74
CA ILE A 405 -13.99 5.61 -8.08
C ILE A 405 -14.79 4.43 -8.67
N GLN A 406 -15.18 3.47 -7.83
CA GLN A 406 -15.99 2.33 -8.23
C GLN A 406 -17.32 2.74 -8.88
N ASN A 407 -17.94 3.83 -8.44
CA ASN A 407 -19.22 4.31 -8.97
C ASN A 407 -19.07 4.87 -10.40
N TYR A 408 -17.85 5.27 -10.77
CA TYR A 408 -17.53 5.86 -12.06
C TYR A 408 -16.97 4.85 -13.06
N VAL A 409 -16.44 3.72 -12.58
CA VAL A 409 -15.73 2.72 -13.40
C VAL A 409 -16.50 1.39 -13.49
N LEU A 410 -16.86 0.77 -12.37
CA LEU A 410 -17.36 -0.62 -12.38
C LEU A 410 -18.66 -0.76 -13.19
N GLY A 411 -18.65 -1.67 -14.17
CA GLY A 411 -19.80 -2.01 -15.01
C GLY A 411 -20.25 -0.92 -15.99
N LYS A 412 -19.50 0.18 -16.14
CA LYS A 412 -19.83 1.25 -17.09
C LYS A 412 -19.48 0.85 -18.53
N LEU A 413 -20.24 1.39 -19.48
CA LEU A 413 -20.00 1.15 -20.91
C LEU A 413 -18.91 2.08 -21.44
N LEU A 414 -17.88 1.51 -22.04
CA LEU A 414 -16.74 2.21 -22.59
C LEU A 414 -16.70 2.09 -24.12
N LYS A 415 -16.63 3.23 -24.80
CA LYS A 415 -16.24 3.35 -26.21
C LYS A 415 -14.81 3.89 -26.26
N VAL A 416 -13.92 3.14 -26.90
CA VAL A 416 -12.53 3.57 -27.10
C VAL A 416 -12.43 4.14 -28.51
N SER A 417 -12.01 5.41 -28.63
CA SER A 417 -11.80 6.06 -29.92
C SER A 417 -10.65 5.39 -30.68
N LYS A 418 -10.86 5.11 -31.97
CA LYS A 418 -9.80 4.57 -32.85
C LYS A 418 -8.84 5.65 -33.37
N ARG A 419 -9.13 6.93 -33.14
CA ARG A 419 -8.38 8.05 -33.76
C ARG A 419 -7.00 8.27 -33.14
N VAL A 420 -6.78 7.84 -31.90
CA VAL A 420 -5.60 8.21 -31.08
C VAL A 420 -4.73 7.00 -30.70
N LEU A 421 -5.29 5.79 -30.71
CA LEU A 421 -4.56 4.57 -30.33
C LEU A 421 -4.22 3.75 -31.56
N SER A 422 -3.04 3.11 -31.55
CA SER A 422 -2.70 2.09 -32.56
C SER A 422 -3.64 0.88 -32.43
N GLU A 423 -3.65 0.01 -33.45
CA GLU A 423 -4.48 -1.20 -33.41
C GLU A 423 -4.08 -2.14 -32.26
N GLU A 424 -2.78 -2.22 -31.97
CA GLU A 424 -2.24 -3.01 -30.87
C GLU A 424 -2.68 -2.43 -29.52
N ASP A 425 -2.52 -1.12 -29.32
CA ASP A 425 -2.93 -0.45 -28.08
C ASP A 425 -4.45 -0.55 -27.86
N LEU A 426 -5.24 -0.52 -28.95
CA LEU A 426 -6.68 -0.77 -28.91
C LEU A 426 -7.02 -2.23 -28.55
N GLY A 427 -6.25 -3.20 -29.07
CA GLY A 427 -6.39 -4.62 -28.72
C GLY A 427 -6.07 -4.86 -27.24
N ILE A 428 -4.99 -4.28 -26.73
CA ILE A 428 -4.61 -4.32 -25.31
C ILE A 428 -5.72 -3.71 -24.45
N ALA A 429 -6.21 -2.54 -24.83
CA ALA A 429 -7.30 -1.87 -24.12
C ALA A 429 -8.53 -2.78 -23.95
N LYS A 430 -8.96 -3.43 -25.03
CA LYS A 430 -10.15 -4.29 -25.05
C LYS A 430 -9.94 -5.62 -24.33
N SER A 431 -8.77 -6.24 -24.48
CA SER A 431 -8.49 -7.60 -24.00
C SER A 431 -7.89 -7.65 -22.60
N VAL A 432 -7.28 -6.57 -22.13
CA VAL A 432 -6.60 -6.47 -20.83
C VAL A 432 -7.27 -5.43 -19.95
N VAL A 433 -7.20 -4.15 -20.34
CA VAL A 433 -7.54 -3.02 -19.47
C VAL A 433 -9.03 -3.00 -19.11
N VAL A 434 -9.90 -3.19 -20.11
CA VAL A 434 -11.36 -3.20 -19.90
C VAL A 434 -11.78 -4.31 -18.92
N PRO A 435 -11.37 -5.58 -19.09
CA PRO A 435 -11.61 -6.62 -18.10
C PRO A 435 -11.04 -6.31 -16.72
N GLN A 436 -9.79 -5.84 -16.63
CA GLN A 436 -9.10 -5.54 -15.38
C GLN A 436 -9.82 -4.46 -14.57
N LEU A 437 -10.31 -3.41 -15.24
CA LEU A 437 -11.10 -2.34 -14.62
C LEU A 437 -12.60 -2.67 -14.50
N ARG A 438 -13.05 -3.86 -14.91
CA ARG A 438 -14.46 -4.29 -14.97
C ARG A 438 -15.38 -3.37 -15.76
N LEU A 439 -14.85 -2.79 -16.82
CA LEU A 439 -15.61 -2.02 -17.77
C LEU A 439 -16.34 -2.96 -18.74
N ARG A 440 -17.34 -2.44 -19.45
CA ARG A 440 -18.10 -3.20 -20.46
C ARG A 440 -17.97 -2.53 -21.81
N LEU A 441 -17.75 -3.31 -22.87
CA LEU A 441 -17.83 -2.82 -24.24
C LEU A 441 -19.29 -2.81 -24.71
N PRO A 442 -19.74 -1.79 -25.45
CA PRO A 442 -21.07 -1.76 -26.04
C PRO A 442 -21.19 -2.86 -27.12
N LYS A 443 -22.27 -3.65 -27.05
CA LYS A 443 -22.60 -4.69 -28.06
C LYS A 443 -23.56 -4.19 -29.16
N GLY A 444 -23.91 -2.90 -29.14
CA GLY A 444 -24.93 -2.28 -29.99
C GLY A 444 -25.40 -0.94 -29.43
N PRO A 445 -26.47 -0.33 -29.99
CA PRO A 445 -27.06 0.90 -29.45
C PRO A 445 -27.52 0.66 -28.00
N SER A 446 -27.07 1.50 -27.08
CA SER A 446 -27.40 1.37 -25.66
C SER A 446 -28.13 2.60 -25.14
N LYS A 447 -29.18 2.39 -24.35
CA LYS A 447 -29.84 3.45 -23.56
C LYS A 447 -28.97 3.93 -22.38
N LYS A 448 -27.91 3.20 -22.04
CA LYS A 448 -26.99 3.58 -20.95
C LYS A 448 -25.94 4.57 -21.47
N PRO A 449 -25.49 5.52 -20.64
CA PRO A 449 -24.45 6.46 -21.03
C PRO A 449 -23.16 5.72 -21.40
N ILE A 450 -22.63 6.04 -22.57
CA ILE A 450 -21.40 5.48 -23.12
C ILE A 450 -20.28 6.48 -22.90
N PHE A 451 -19.22 6.07 -22.20
CA PHE A 451 -18.04 6.90 -21.99
C PHE A 451 -17.10 6.76 -23.16
N THR A 452 -16.76 7.88 -23.82
CA THR A 452 -15.79 7.87 -24.91
C THR A 452 -14.44 8.30 -24.38
N VAL A 453 -13.45 7.42 -24.42
CA VAL A 453 -12.06 7.75 -24.04
C VAL A 453 -11.20 7.97 -25.28
N TYR A 454 -10.18 8.83 -25.13
CA TYR A 454 -9.30 9.26 -26.23
C TYR A 454 -10.05 9.96 -27.37
N GLY A 455 -11.12 10.70 -27.04
CA GLY A 455 -11.83 11.57 -27.99
C GLY A 455 -11.17 12.93 -28.20
N ALA A 456 -10.39 13.39 -27.21
CA ALA A 456 -9.68 14.68 -27.19
C ALA A 456 -8.20 14.52 -27.58
N PRO A 457 -7.50 15.59 -28.04
CA PRO A 457 -6.14 15.54 -28.57
C PRO A 457 -5.06 15.51 -27.46
N HIS A 458 -5.17 14.57 -26.52
CA HIS A 458 -4.10 14.35 -25.53
C HIS A 458 -3.21 13.18 -25.95
N PRO A 459 -1.87 13.27 -25.80
CA PRO A 459 -0.95 12.17 -26.10
C PRO A 459 -1.37 10.90 -25.37
N SER A 460 -1.31 9.74 -26.01
CA SER A 460 -1.82 8.49 -25.41
C SER A 460 -1.03 8.01 -24.17
N HIS A 461 0.19 8.51 -23.99
CA HIS A 461 1.16 8.07 -23.00
C HIS A 461 1.34 9.01 -21.80
N GLU A 462 0.72 10.20 -21.81
CA GLU A 462 0.83 11.18 -20.73
C GLU A 462 -0.43 11.19 -19.87
N LEU A 463 -0.30 11.41 -18.55
CA LEU A 463 -1.47 11.59 -17.69
C LEU A 463 -2.01 13.02 -17.81
N ILE A 464 -3.33 13.17 -17.76
CA ILE A 464 -3.98 14.48 -17.70
C ILE A 464 -4.10 14.95 -16.25
N ASN A 465 -4.38 14.02 -15.33
CA ASN A 465 -4.47 14.32 -13.91
C ASN A 465 -3.17 13.96 -13.18
N PRO A 466 -2.90 14.55 -11.99
CA PRO A 466 -1.69 14.26 -11.22
C PRO A 466 -1.51 12.76 -10.95
N MET A 467 -0.29 12.27 -11.13
CA MET A 467 0.02 10.84 -11.05
C MET A 467 -0.26 10.25 -9.66
N HIS A 468 -0.05 10.99 -8.58
CA HIS A 468 -0.43 10.55 -7.24
C HIS A 468 -1.93 10.37 -7.06
N PHE A 469 -2.74 11.28 -7.62
CA PHE A 469 -4.19 11.13 -7.62
C PHE A 469 -4.63 9.90 -8.42
N MET A 470 -4.00 9.67 -9.56
CA MET A 470 -4.28 8.51 -10.40
C MET A 470 -3.86 7.19 -9.75
N GLY A 471 -2.69 7.15 -9.11
CA GLY A 471 -2.21 6.02 -8.33
C GLY A 471 -3.15 5.68 -7.17
N ARG A 472 -3.69 6.68 -6.48
CA ARG A 472 -4.71 6.51 -5.43
C ARG A 472 -6.01 5.95 -5.97
N CYS A 473 -6.51 6.49 -7.07
CA CYS A 473 -7.73 6.01 -7.72
C CYS A 473 -7.58 4.55 -8.14
N TYR A 474 -6.46 4.20 -8.77
CA TYR A 474 -6.18 2.83 -9.19
C TYR A 474 -6.08 1.89 -7.99
N GLY A 475 -5.27 2.22 -6.99
CA GLY A 475 -5.10 1.41 -5.78
C GLY A 475 -6.42 1.18 -5.03
N PHE A 476 -7.23 2.23 -4.87
CA PHE A 476 -8.54 2.13 -4.24
C PHE A 476 -9.52 1.29 -5.07
N LEU A 477 -9.52 1.44 -6.40
CA LEU A 477 -10.35 0.62 -7.29
C LEU A 477 -10.00 -0.87 -7.18
N ILE A 478 -8.70 -1.22 -7.17
CA ILE A 478 -8.25 -2.60 -6.97
C ILE A 478 -8.73 -3.14 -5.62
N SER A 479 -8.60 -2.36 -4.54
CA SER A 479 -9.13 -2.72 -3.21
C SER A 479 -10.64 -3.01 -3.24
N ARG A 480 -11.43 -2.21 -3.98
CA ARG A 480 -12.87 -2.42 -4.13
C ARG A 480 -13.21 -3.67 -4.94
N ILE A 481 -12.52 -3.90 -6.06
CA ILE A 481 -12.68 -5.11 -6.88
C ILE A 481 -12.37 -6.35 -6.04
N LEU A 482 -11.29 -6.31 -5.26
CA LEU A 482 -10.88 -7.39 -4.38
C LEU A 482 -11.95 -7.69 -3.32
N MET A 483 -12.50 -6.66 -2.67
CA MET A 483 -13.57 -6.81 -1.69
C MET A 483 -14.84 -7.41 -2.30
N GLU A 484 -15.27 -6.95 -3.48
CA GLU A 484 -16.43 -7.52 -4.18
C GLU A 484 -16.24 -9.01 -4.50
N ASN A 485 -15.04 -9.38 -4.92
CA ASN A 485 -14.71 -10.78 -5.20
C ASN A 485 -14.74 -11.65 -3.96
N MET A 486 -14.14 -11.14 -2.89
CA MET A 486 -14.15 -11.81 -1.59
C MET A 486 -15.59 -12.03 -1.11
N GLN A 487 -16.44 -11.00 -1.21
CA GLN A 487 -17.86 -11.12 -0.85
C GLN A 487 -18.59 -12.16 -1.69
N LYS A 488 -18.38 -12.17 -3.01
CA LYS A 488 -18.99 -13.17 -3.91
C LYS A 488 -18.54 -14.59 -3.58
N PHE A 489 -17.25 -14.79 -3.30
CA PHE A 489 -16.73 -16.09 -2.92
C PHE A 489 -17.29 -16.58 -1.58
N MET A 490 -17.48 -15.66 -0.62
CA MET A 490 -17.93 -15.97 0.74
C MET A 490 -19.44 -16.14 0.90
N VAL A 491 -20.24 -15.95 -0.15
CA VAL A 491 -21.72 -16.12 -0.12
C VAL A 491 -22.16 -17.45 0.52
N PRO A 492 -21.55 -18.62 0.22
CA PRO A 492 -21.92 -19.89 0.85
C PRO A 492 -21.56 -19.98 2.34
N GLY A 493 -20.75 -19.07 2.87
CA GLY A 493 -20.30 -19.05 4.27
C GLY A 493 -18.99 -19.79 4.52
N LEU A 494 -18.16 -19.23 5.43
CA LEU A 494 -16.80 -19.73 5.71
C LEU A 494 -16.78 -21.18 6.18
N LYS A 495 -17.73 -21.59 7.04
CA LYS A 495 -17.80 -22.97 7.58
C LYS A 495 -17.98 -24.00 6.47
N ILE A 496 -18.92 -23.74 5.55
CA ILE A 496 -19.23 -24.62 4.41
C ILE A 496 -18.03 -24.69 3.47
N LEU A 497 -17.45 -23.54 3.12
CA LEU A 497 -16.29 -23.49 2.23
C LEU A 497 -15.06 -24.19 2.85
N THR A 498 -14.82 -24.00 4.15
CA THR A 498 -13.73 -24.68 4.87
C THR A 498 -13.96 -26.18 4.93
N ALA A 499 -15.17 -26.64 5.24
CA ALA A 499 -15.50 -28.07 5.27
C ALA A 499 -15.32 -28.71 3.88
N ARG A 500 -15.69 -27.98 2.83
CA ARG A 500 -15.57 -28.44 1.44
C ARG A 500 -14.12 -28.49 0.95
N PHE A 501 -13.30 -27.51 1.30
CA PHE A 501 -11.97 -27.34 0.72
C PHE A 501 -10.80 -27.68 1.66
N GLY A 502 -11.06 -27.83 2.96
CA GLY A 502 -10.07 -28.21 3.97
C GLY A 502 -8.82 -27.33 3.96
N LYS A 503 -7.65 -27.97 3.96
CA LYS A 503 -6.32 -27.32 3.88
C LYS A 503 -6.04 -26.64 2.54
N ASN A 504 -6.95 -26.70 1.55
CA ASN A 504 -6.77 -26.07 0.23
C ASN A 504 -7.68 -24.85 0.04
N PHE A 505 -8.40 -24.45 1.10
CA PHE A 505 -9.33 -23.34 1.06
C PHE A 505 -8.68 -22.05 0.54
N PHE A 506 -7.50 -21.70 1.06
CA PHE A 506 -6.82 -20.45 0.71
C PHE A 506 -6.42 -20.41 -0.78
N ASP A 507 -5.99 -21.52 -1.34
CA ASP A 507 -5.58 -21.61 -2.74
C ASP A 507 -6.75 -21.41 -3.70
N ILE A 508 -7.88 -22.05 -3.39
CA ILE A 508 -9.11 -21.92 -4.17
C ILE A 508 -9.65 -20.50 -4.06
N LEU A 509 -9.59 -19.92 -2.85
CA LEU A 509 -9.90 -18.51 -2.62
C LEU A 509 -9.03 -17.60 -3.50
N TYR A 510 -7.70 -17.78 -3.48
CA TYR A 510 -6.78 -17.01 -4.30
C TYR A 510 -7.09 -17.14 -5.79
N GLY A 511 -7.30 -18.37 -6.27
CA GLY A 511 -7.69 -18.65 -7.64
C GLY A 511 -8.95 -17.89 -8.05
N LYS A 512 -10.00 -17.92 -7.23
CA LYS A 512 -11.30 -17.29 -7.54
C LYS A 512 -11.30 -15.76 -7.37
N VAL A 513 -10.62 -15.26 -6.35
CA VAL A 513 -10.69 -13.85 -5.93
C VAL A 513 -9.66 -12.99 -6.66
N VAL A 514 -8.49 -13.54 -6.95
CA VAL A 514 -7.35 -12.84 -7.54
C VAL A 514 -7.10 -13.31 -8.96
N ALA A 515 -6.74 -14.59 -9.16
CA ALA A 515 -6.25 -15.09 -10.44
C ALA A 515 -7.30 -15.05 -11.55
N ASP A 516 -8.51 -15.60 -11.31
CA ASP A 516 -9.63 -15.59 -12.26
C ASP A 516 -10.10 -14.17 -12.61
N SER A 517 -9.84 -13.20 -11.72
CA SER A 517 -10.16 -11.79 -11.95
C SER A 517 -9.03 -11.00 -12.59
N GLY A 518 -7.86 -11.61 -12.82
CA GLY A 518 -6.68 -10.95 -13.38
C GLY A 518 -6.12 -9.84 -12.49
N LEU A 519 -6.27 -9.96 -11.16
CA LEU A 519 -5.70 -8.97 -10.24
C LEU A 519 -4.19 -9.24 -10.04
N PRO A 520 -3.33 -8.21 -10.09
CA PRO A 520 -1.88 -8.36 -9.97
C PRO A 520 -1.46 -8.43 -8.49
N LEU A 521 -1.98 -9.40 -7.73
CA LEU A 521 -1.69 -9.58 -6.30
C LEU A 521 -1.02 -10.91 -6.06
N SER A 522 0.00 -10.94 -5.20
CA SER A 522 0.56 -12.19 -4.69
C SER A 522 -0.31 -12.83 -3.62
N ARG A 523 0.00 -14.09 -3.29
CA ARG A 523 -0.69 -14.85 -2.24
C ARG A 523 -0.38 -14.23 -0.89
N ASN A 524 0.87 -13.81 -0.67
CA ASN A 524 1.26 -13.04 0.53
C ASN A 524 0.47 -11.74 0.68
N GLN A 525 0.33 -10.95 -0.40
CA GLN A 525 -0.43 -9.70 -0.38
C GLN A 525 -1.91 -9.95 -0.04
N LEU A 526 -2.53 -10.97 -0.64
CA LEU A 526 -3.90 -11.37 -0.32
C LEU A 526 -4.03 -11.82 1.14
N ALA A 527 -3.12 -12.66 1.63
CA ALA A 527 -3.17 -13.19 2.99
C ALA A 527 -3.05 -12.07 4.03
N GLN A 528 -2.07 -11.17 3.87
CA GLN A 528 -1.89 -10.01 4.74
C GLN A 528 -3.12 -9.10 4.70
N TRP A 529 -3.70 -8.87 3.52
CA TRP A 529 -4.93 -8.10 3.40
C TRP A 529 -6.11 -8.75 4.12
N ILE A 530 -6.32 -10.06 3.98
CA ILE A 530 -7.39 -10.82 4.67
C ILE A 530 -7.23 -10.74 6.18
N GLN A 531 -6.00 -10.88 6.68
CA GLN A 531 -5.67 -10.80 8.11
C GLN A 531 -5.94 -9.40 8.66
N GLN A 532 -5.48 -8.35 7.96
CA GLN A 532 -5.70 -6.95 8.36
C GLN A 532 -7.18 -6.55 8.33
N LYS A 533 -7.93 -7.06 7.35
CA LYS A 533 -9.40 -6.90 7.29
C LYS A 533 -10.15 -7.80 8.28
N LYS A 534 -9.45 -8.70 9.00
CA LYS A 534 -10.03 -9.67 9.95
C LYS A 534 -11.15 -10.51 9.34
N LEU A 535 -11.04 -10.85 8.05
CA LEU A 535 -12.10 -11.60 7.36
C LEU A 535 -12.05 -13.10 7.69
N ILE A 536 -10.85 -13.64 7.95
CA ILE A 536 -10.63 -15.06 8.25
C ILE A 536 -9.57 -15.15 9.35
N ALA A 537 -9.90 -15.85 10.44
CA ALA A 537 -8.96 -16.16 11.50
C ALA A 537 -8.05 -17.34 11.10
N LYS A 538 -6.78 -17.29 11.52
CA LYS A 538 -5.78 -18.37 11.34
C LYS A 538 -5.73 -18.93 9.92
N LEU A 539 -5.20 -18.14 8.97
CA LEU A 539 -5.05 -18.58 7.57
C LEU A 539 -4.17 -19.83 7.39
N GLY A 540 -3.22 -20.08 8.30
CA GLY A 540 -2.40 -21.30 8.28
C GLY A 540 -3.25 -22.58 8.34
N ASP A 541 -4.26 -22.59 9.21
CA ASP A 541 -5.23 -23.69 9.34
C ASP A 541 -6.12 -23.86 8.09
N LYS A 542 -6.07 -22.89 7.16
CA LYS A 542 -6.84 -22.86 5.91
C LYS A 542 -5.95 -23.05 4.67
N GLY A 543 -4.69 -23.44 4.86
CA GLY A 543 -3.79 -23.77 3.75
C GLY A 543 -2.82 -22.68 3.32
N PHE A 544 -2.84 -21.51 3.96
CA PHE A 544 -1.87 -20.48 3.61
C PHE A 544 -0.48 -20.83 4.13
N LEU A 545 0.50 -20.83 3.22
CA LEU A 545 1.92 -20.93 3.52
C LEU A 545 2.60 -19.65 3.01
N PRO A 546 3.28 -18.87 3.89
CA PRO A 546 4.00 -17.68 3.46
C PRO A 546 5.17 -18.04 2.55
N ASN A 547 5.44 -17.19 1.56
CA ASN A 547 6.48 -17.43 0.56
C ASN A 547 7.50 -16.30 0.51
N HIS A 548 8.75 -16.56 0.85
CA HIS A 548 9.80 -15.54 0.77
C HIS A 548 10.26 -15.25 -0.67
N VAL A 549 9.92 -16.13 -1.62
CA VAL A 549 10.26 -16.06 -3.06
C VAL A 549 9.12 -15.44 -3.88
N GLU A 550 7.96 -15.19 -3.28
CA GLU A 550 6.94 -14.33 -3.89
C GLU A 550 7.41 -12.86 -3.80
N ASP A 551 8.38 -12.51 -4.63
CA ASP A 551 8.51 -11.14 -5.12
C ASP A 551 7.14 -10.78 -5.69
N GLY A 552 6.47 -9.79 -5.11
CA GLY A 552 5.05 -9.51 -5.42
C GLY A 552 4.80 -9.41 -6.93
N PHE A 553 3.67 -9.94 -7.41
CA PHE A 553 3.21 -9.72 -8.80
C PHE A 553 3.22 -8.22 -9.14
N ASP A 554 2.90 -7.38 -8.15
CA ASP A 554 3.15 -5.95 -8.19
C ASP A 554 3.64 -5.46 -6.82
N PRO A 555 4.92 -5.08 -6.67
CA PRO A 555 5.46 -4.58 -5.41
C PRO A 555 4.89 -3.21 -5.00
N LEU A 556 4.28 -2.46 -5.93
CA LEU A 556 3.70 -1.14 -5.66
C LEU A 556 2.35 -1.23 -4.92
N LEU A 557 1.67 -2.38 -4.99
CA LEU A 557 0.43 -2.64 -4.27
C LEU A 557 0.70 -3.00 -2.81
N SER A 558 1.12 -2.02 -2.02
CA SER A 558 1.32 -2.18 -0.59
C SER A 558 0.02 -2.55 0.14
N ILE A 559 0.13 -3.17 1.32
CA ILE A 559 -1.04 -3.52 2.13
C ILE A 559 -1.88 -2.30 2.48
N LYS A 560 -1.27 -1.13 2.72
CA LYS A 560 -2.02 0.12 2.97
C LYS A 560 -2.94 0.46 1.80
N VAL A 561 -2.41 0.41 0.57
CA VAL A 561 -3.20 0.62 -0.64
C VAL A 561 -4.35 -0.39 -0.74
N LEU A 562 -4.06 -1.68 -0.53
CA LEU A 562 -5.07 -2.74 -0.62
C LEU A 562 -6.15 -2.61 0.46
N LEU A 563 -5.83 -2.03 1.62
CA LEU A 563 -6.83 -1.72 2.65
C LEU A 563 -7.80 -0.60 2.23
N GLY A 564 -7.52 0.11 1.14
CA GLY A 564 -8.35 1.18 0.62
C GLY A 564 -8.20 2.46 1.45
N THR A 565 -7.00 2.76 1.95
CA THR A 565 -6.70 4.00 2.69
C THR A 565 -6.68 5.24 1.79
N GLY A 566 -6.71 5.06 0.47
CA GLY A 566 -6.52 6.15 -0.49
C GLY A 566 -5.07 6.60 -0.58
N ASP A 567 -4.13 5.72 -0.25
CA ASP A 567 -2.70 5.92 -0.51
C ASP A 567 -2.37 5.64 -1.98
N SER A 568 -1.36 6.34 -2.51
CA SER A 568 -0.88 6.12 -3.88
C SER A 568 -0.07 4.84 -3.94
N ILE A 569 -0.11 4.15 -5.08
CA ILE A 569 0.80 3.05 -5.38
C ILE A 569 2.22 3.55 -5.70
N PHE A 570 2.37 4.83 -6.01
CA PHE A 570 3.67 5.45 -6.32
C PHE A 570 4.26 6.12 -5.08
N ALA A 571 5.58 6.05 -4.96
CA ALA A 571 6.32 6.76 -3.91
C ALA A 571 6.25 8.28 -4.11
N LEU A 572 6.29 9.05 -3.02
CA LEU A 572 6.13 10.53 -3.04
C LEU A 572 7.10 11.24 -3.99
N ASN A 573 8.26 10.66 -4.25
CA ASN A 573 9.31 11.20 -5.11
C ASN A 573 9.25 10.72 -6.57
N TYR A 574 8.34 9.81 -6.91
CA TYR A 574 8.11 9.40 -8.29
C TYR A 574 7.46 10.58 -9.02
N SER A 575 7.97 10.99 -10.18
CA SER A 575 7.42 12.12 -10.96
C SER A 575 6.59 11.67 -12.17
N GLN A 576 5.89 12.63 -12.80
CA GLN A 576 5.16 12.39 -14.04
C GLN A 576 6.10 12.00 -15.19
N GLU A 577 7.29 12.60 -15.26
CA GLU A 577 8.30 12.23 -16.25
C GLU A 577 8.80 10.80 -16.03
N ASP A 578 9.03 10.40 -14.77
CA ASP A 578 9.44 9.03 -14.43
C ASP A 578 8.36 8.03 -14.87
N PHE A 579 7.08 8.34 -14.63
CA PHE A 579 5.96 7.55 -15.13
C PHE A 579 5.98 7.40 -16.65
N ASN A 580 6.18 8.50 -17.39
CA ASN A 580 6.19 8.49 -18.85
C ASN A 580 7.38 7.67 -19.40
N GLN A 581 8.58 7.84 -18.81
CA GLN A 581 9.78 7.10 -19.19
C GLN A 581 9.61 5.60 -18.92
N ASP A 582 9.13 5.24 -17.73
CA ASP A 582 8.88 3.84 -17.38
C ASP A 582 7.79 3.22 -18.25
N TYR A 583 6.70 3.95 -18.52
CA TYR A 583 5.67 3.49 -19.46
C TYR A 583 6.27 3.15 -20.83
N GLN A 584 7.06 4.05 -21.42
CA GLN A 584 7.67 3.83 -22.72
C GLN A 584 8.67 2.65 -22.68
N LYS A 585 9.48 2.57 -21.64
CA LYS A 585 10.41 1.45 -21.42
C LYS A 585 9.69 0.11 -21.34
N GLN A 586 8.59 0.03 -20.59
CA GLN A 586 7.82 -1.20 -20.45
C GLN A 586 7.04 -1.54 -21.72
N ARG A 587 6.49 -0.53 -22.42
CA ARG A 587 5.88 -0.69 -23.74
C ARG A 587 6.87 -1.29 -24.74
N GLN A 588 8.08 -0.73 -24.82
CA GLN A 588 9.14 -1.25 -25.69
C GLN A 588 9.52 -2.69 -25.34
N LYS A 589 9.70 -3.02 -24.07
CA LYS A 589 9.98 -4.42 -23.64
C LYS A 589 8.87 -5.38 -24.06
N PHE A 590 7.61 -4.99 -23.87
CA PHE A 590 6.47 -5.82 -24.24
C PHE A 590 6.42 -6.07 -25.75
N PHE A 591 6.58 -5.03 -26.57
CA PHE A 591 6.55 -5.20 -28.03
C PHE A 591 7.79 -5.90 -28.57
N LYS A 592 8.97 -5.72 -27.98
CA LYS A 592 10.16 -6.54 -28.27
C LYS A 592 9.93 -8.02 -27.98
N PHE A 593 9.18 -8.35 -26.93
CA PHE A 593 8.76 -9.73 -26.67
C PHE A 593 7.82 -10.26 -27.77
N ILE A 594 6.85 -9.47 -28.23
CA ILE A 594 5.99 -9.87 -29.35
C ILE A 594 6.80 -10.04 -30.64
N GLU A 595 7.78 -9.18 -30.89
CA GLU A 595 8.70 -9.29 -32.03
C GLU A 595 9.55 -10.56 -31.94
N LYS A 596 10.07 -10.88 -30.75
CA LYS A 596 10.78 -12.13 -30.48
C LYS A 596 9.90 -13.36 -30.78
N LEU A 597 8.60 -13.32 -30.44
CA LEU A 597 7.65 -14.37 -30.82
C LEU A 597 7.48 -14.46 -32.34
N LYS A 598 7.36 -13.33 -33.04
CA LYS A 598 7.27 -13.30 -34.51
C LYS A 598 8.52 -13.88 -35.16
N ASN A 599 9.71 -13.53 -34.65
CA ASN A 599 10.98 -14.03 -35.16
C ASN A 599 11.14 -15.52 -34.89
N TYR A 600 10.79 -15.99 -33.69
CA TYR A 600 10.77 -17.41 -33.36
C TYR A 600 9.81 -18.18 -34.27
N HIS A 601 8.61 -17.63 -34.53
CA HIS A 601 7.65 -18.24 -35.45
C HIS A 601 8.21 -18.32 -36.87
N LYS A 602 8.82 -17.25 -37.39
CA LYS A 602 9.44 -17.23 -38.72
C LYS A 602 10.59 -18.24 -38.85
N SER A 603 11.47 -18.34 -37.85
CA SER A 603 12.62 -19.26 -37.89
C SER A 603 12.24 -20.74 -37.80
N THR A 604 10.96 -21.04 -37.54
CA THR A 604 10.42 -22.40 -37.40
C THR A 604 9.38 -22.73 -38.47
N LYS A 605 9.18 -21.86 -39.47
CA LYS A 605 8.25 -22.11 -40.58
C LYS A 605 8.77 -23.17 -41.57
N ASP A 606 10.08 -23.27 -41.74
CA ASP A 606 10.68 -24.16 -42.74
C ASP A 606 11.26 -25.45 -42.10
N THR A 607 10.76 -25.85 -40.92
CA THR A 607 11.23 -27.04 -40.20
C THR A 607 10.08 -27.98 -39.88
N ASP A 608 10.37 -29.27 -39.73
CA ASP A 608 9.40 -30.30 -39.30
C ASP A 608 8.75 -30.00 -37.93
N ALA A 609 9.23 -28.98 -37.21
CA ALA A 609 8.68 -28.49 -35.96
C ALA A 609 7.59 -27.41 -36.13
N GLU A 610 7.19 -27.07 -37.36
CA GLU A 610 6.19 -26.02 -37.63
C GLU A 610 4.84 -26.33 -36.95
N GLU A 611 4.37 -27.57 -37.03
CA GLU A 611 3.09 -28.02 -36.44
C GLU A 611 3.05 -27.83 -34.91
N PHE A 612 4.21 -28.00 -34.26
CA PHE A 612 4.36 -27.92 -32.80
C PHE A 612 4.97 -26.61 -32.33
N ASN A 613 4.86 -25.56 -33.15
CA ASN A 613 5.39 -24.25 -32.84
C ASN A 613 4.47 -23.50 -31.85
N PRO A 614 4.89 -23.33 -30.58
CA PRO A 614 4.04 -22.67 -29.59
C PRO A 614 3.81 -21.18 -29.91
N ALA A 615 4.73 -20.50 -30.61
CA ALA A 615 4.57 -19.08 -30.91
C ALA A 615 3.38 -18.80 -31.84
N ALA A 616 3.03 -19.73 -32.73
CA ALA A 616 1.84 -19.61 -33.58
C ALA A 616 0.55 -19.46 -32.76
N ILE A 617 0.45 -20.17 -31.62
CA ILE A 617 -0.72 -20.10 -30.72
C ILE A 617 -0.86 -18.71 -30.08
N PHE A 618 0.28 -18.11 -29.67
CA PHE A 618 0.29 -16.76 -29.10
C PHE A 618 0.02 -15.70 -30.17
N LEU A 619 0.61 -15.82 -31.36
CA LEU A 619 0.45 -14.87 -32.45
C LEU A 619 -0.97 -14.89 -33.02
N ASP A 620 -1.64 -16.04 -33.12
CA ASP A 620 -3.07 -16.15 -33.47
C ASP A 620 -3.95 -15.32 -32.52
N MET A 621 -3.59 -15.27 -31.24
CA MET A 621 -4.29 -14.44 -30.25
C MET A 621 -3.99 -12.96 -30.44
N VAL A 622 -2.73 -12.60 -30.73
CA VAL A 622 -2.31 -11.22 -31.02
C VAL A 622 -3.02 -10.68 -32.27
N GLU A 623 -3.10 -11.46 -33.35
CA GLU A 623 -3.79 -11.10 -34.61
C GLU A 623 -5.29 -10.84 -34.39
N LYS A 624 -5.91 -11.57 -33.45
CA LYS A 624 -7.29 -11.33 -33.01
C LYS A 624 -7.45 -10.14 -32.05
N GLY A 625 -6.38 -9.39 -31.80
CA GLY A 625 -6.32 -8.26 -30.87
C GLY A 625 -6.43 -8.68 -29.40
N ARG A 626 -6.07 -9.93 -29.06
CA ARG A 626 -6.16 -10.48 -27.70
C ARG A 626 -4.77 -10.64 -27.10
N TYR A 627 -4.37 -9.65 -26.32
CA TYR A 627 -3.05 -9.57 -25.72
C TYR A 627 -2.96 -10.14 -24.31
N ASN A 628 -4.08 -10.60 -23.72
CA ASN A 628 -4.12 -11.21 -22.40
C ASN A 628 -3.98 -12.74 -22.48
N PHE A 629 -2.76 -13.25 -22.33
CA PHE A 629 -2.48 -14.69 -22.35
C PHE A 629 -2.82 -15.40 -21.03
N PHE A 630 -3.29 -14.68 -20.02
CA PHE A 630 -3.88 -15.26 -18.81
C PHE A 630 -5.40 -15.36 -18.88
N SER A 631 -6.02 -14.92 -19.97
CA SER A 631 -7.46 -14.96 -20.15
C SER A 631 -7.99 -16.38 -20.37
N SER A 632 -9.26 -16.60 -20.02
CA SER A 632 -9.97 -17.83 -20.38
C SER A 632 -10.01 -18.09 -21.89
N GLY A 633 -10.00 -17.02 -22.69
CA GLY A 633 -9.92 -17.11 -24.15
C GLY A 633 -8.62 -17.74 -24.63
N PHE A 634 -7.48 -17.33 -24.07
CA PHE A 634 -6.19 -17.97 -24.35
C PHE A 634 -6.17 -19.42 -23.88
N ARG A 635 -6.61 -19.69 -22.65
CA ARG A 635 -6.69 -21.05 -22.12
C ARG A 635 -7.49 -21.99 -23.04
N ASN A 636 -8.64 -21.53 -23.53
CA ASN A 636 -9.45 -22.32 -24.46
C ASN A 636 -8.75 -22.55 -25.81
N ARG A 637 -7.89 -21.62 -26.25
CA ARG A 637 -7.09 -21.79 -27.47
C ARG A 637 -5.96 -22.79 -27.25
N ALA A 638 -5.21 -22.67 -26.15
CA ALA A 638 -4.17 -23.62 -25.77
C ALA A 638 -4.73 -25.04 -25.55
N LYS A 639 -5.95 -25.16 -25.02
CA LYS A 639 -6.65 -26.44 -24.88
C LYS A 639 -7.04 -27.12 -26.20
N LYS A 640 -7.12 -26.36 -27.29
CA LYS A 640 -7.43 -26.85 -28.64
C LYS A 640 -6.17 -26.98 -29.50
N SER A 641 -5.02 -27.20 -28.87
CA SER A 641 -3.72 -27.34 -29.52
C SER A 641 -2.98 -28.51 -28.90
N PHE A 642 -1.88 -28.94 -29.54
CA PHE A 642 -1.00 -30.02 -29.06
C PHE A 642 -0.58 -29.85 -27.60
N LEU A 643 -0.51 -28.61 -27.09
CA LEU A 643 -0.09 -28.30 -25.72
C LEU A 643 -0.90 -29.03 -24.64
N LEU A 644 -2.21 -29.24 -24.85
CA LEU A 644 -3.03 -29.93 -23.85
C LEU A 644 -2.79 -31.44 -23.90
N GLU A 645 -2.72 -32.01 -25.09
CA GLU A 645 -2.47 -33.44 -25.30
C GLU A 645 -1.11 -33.81 -24.72
N GLU A 646 -0.08 -33.05 -25.06
CA GLU A 646 1.27 -33.22 -24.54
C GLU A 646 1.32 -33.04 -23.01
N LEU A 647 0.66 -32.01 -22.48
CA LEU A 647 0.61 -31.80 -21.04
C LEU A 647 -0.14 -32.91 -20.31
N ASN A 648 -1.23 -33.43 -20.89
CA ASN A 648 -1.94 -34.58 -20.34
C ASN A 648 -1.01 -35.80 -20.30
N GLU A 649 -0.24 -36.04 -21.36
CA GLU A 649 0.72 -37.13 -21.41
C GLU A 649 1.81 -36.99 -20.34
N VAL A 650 2.40 -35.80 -20.19
CA VAL A 650 3.38 -35.50 -19.12
C VAL A 650 2.78 -35.83 -17.76
N VAL A 651 1.56 -35.36 -17.48
CA VAL A 651 0.88 -35.57 -16.19
C VAL A 651 0.55 -37.05 -15.99
N LEU A 652 0.08 -37.76 -17.02
CA LEU A 652 -0.23 -39.19 -16.98
C LEU A 652 1.01 -40.02 -16.68
N ASN A 653 2.12 -39.76 -17.37
CA ASN A 653 3.40 -40.44 -17.16
C ASN A 653 3.94 -40.12 -15.76
N SER A 654 3.82 -38.86 -15.32
CA SER A 654 4.21 -38.46 -13.96
C SER A 654 3.38 -39.12 -12.86
N CYS A 655 2.16 -39.56 -13.19
CA CYS A 655 1.27 -40.28 -12.29
C CYS A 655 1.44 -41.79 -12.34
N ALA A 656 2.14 -42.36 -13.33
CA ALA A 656 2.20 -43.80 -13.59
C ALA A 656 2.65 -44.60 -12.35
N ASP A 657 3.75 -44.17 -11.74
CA ASP A 657 4.35 -44.87 -10.58
C ASP A 657 3.65 -44.57 -9.24
N ILE A 658 2.67 -43.66 -9.25
CA ILE A 658 1.95 -43.23 -8.04
C ILE A 658 0.44 -43.49 -8.12
N ARG A 659 -0.05 -44.22 -9.14
CA ARG A 659 -1.50 -44.48 -9.32
C ARG A 659 -2.17 -45.08 -8.10
N HIS A 660 -1.53 -46.06 -7.47
CA HIS A 660 -2.07 -46.69 -6.25
C HIS A 660 -2.18 -45.69 -5.09
N ASN A 661 -1.16 -44.84 -4.90
CA ASN A 661 -1.18 -43.77 -3.91
C ASN A 661 -2.26 -42.72 -4.22
N LEU A 662 -2.51 -42.42 -5.50
CA LEU A 662 -3.58 -41.50 -5.91
C LEU A 662 -4.95 -42.04 -5.50
N GLU A 663 -5.22 -43.34 -5.70
CA GLU A 663 -6.47 -43.99 -5.30
C GLU A 663 -6.70 -43.92 -3.79
N GLN A 664 -5.66 -44.15 -2.99
CA GLN A 664 -5.75 -44.13 -1.53
C GLN A 664 -5.94 -42.72 -0.97
N GLU A 665 -5.29 -41.71 -1.55
CA GLU A 665 -5.32 -40.33 -1.03
C GLU A 665 -6.43 -39.46 -1.62
N ALA A 666 -7.12 -39.90 -2.69
CA ALA A 666 -8.18 -39.13 -3.32
C ALA A 666 -9.45 -39.08 -2.47
N VAL A 667 -9.89 -37.86 -2.14
CA VAL A 667 -11.16 -37.63 -1.42
C VAL A 667 -12.25 -37.32 -2.42
N ASN A 668 -13.32 -38.12 -2.44
CA ASN A 668 -14.41 -38.01 -3.41
C ASN A 668 -13.92 -38.04 -4.87
N ARG A 669 -12.95 -38.93 -5.19
CA ARG A 669 -12.31 -39.06 -6.51
C ARG A 669 -11.57 -37.81 -6.97
N LYS A 670 -11.14 -36.96 -6.04
CA LYS A 670 -10.37 -35.74 -6.32
C LYS A 670 -9.11 -35.71 -5.50
N ILE A 671 -8.00 -35.32 -6.12
CA ILE A 671 -6.74 -35.12 -5.41
C ILE A 671 -6.08 -33.83 -5.88
N ILE A 672 -5.35 -33.18 -4.97
CA ILE A 672 -4.56 -31.99 -5.27
C ILE A 672 -3.09 -32.37 -5.20
N LEU A 673 -2.38 -32.21 -6.31
CA LEU A 673 -0.94 -32.41 -6.39
C LEU A 673 -0.23 -31.07 -6.40
N LYS A 674 0.62 -30.86 -5.41
CA LYS A 674 1.38 -29.61 -5.28
C LYS A 674 2.62 -29.67 -6.17
N ILE A 675 2.85 -28.61 -6.93
CA ILE A 675 4.03 -28.46 -7.80
C ILE A 675 4.85 -27.22 -7.41
N PRO A 676 6.18 -27.23 -7.60
CA PRO A 676 6.99 -26.03 -7.39
C PRO A 676 6.54 -24.83 -8.23
N TYR A 677 6.70 -23.63 -7.69
CA TYR A 677 6.24 -22.39 -8.32
C TYR A 677 6.85 -22.14 -9.71
N ARG A 678 8.05 -22.68 -9.99
CA ARG A 678 8.67 -22.63 -11.32
C ARG A 678 7.79 -23.23 -12.43
N PHE A 679 6.90 -24.16 -12.10
CA PHE A 679 5.95 -24.79 -13.02
C PHE A 679 4.57 -24.11 -13.04
N SER A 680 4.37 -23.01 -12.30
CA SER A 680 3.11 -22.25 -12.30
C SER A 680 2.60 -21.86 -13.70
N PRO A 681 3.43 -21.58 -14.73
CA PRO A 681 2.89 -21.23 -16.05
C PRO A 681 2.08 -22.35 -16.71
N ILE A 682 2.37 -23.62 -16.41
CA ILE A 682 1.67 -24.78 -16.97
C ILE A 682 0.18 -24.77 -16.61
N VAL A 683 -0.13 -24.27 -15.42
CA VAL A 683 -1.49 -24.20 -14.88
C VAL A 683 -2.39 -23.25 -15.70
N TYR A 684 -1.80 -22.35 -16.51
CA TYR A 684 -2.58 -21.52 -17.44
C TYR A 684 -3.12 -22.30 -18.63
N ILE A 685 -2.46 -23.39 -19.04
CA ILE A 685 -2.91 -24.30 -20.10
C ILE A 685 -4.04 -25.19 -19.55
N ALA A 686 -3.70 -25.98 -18.53
CA ALA A 686 -4.65 -26.82 -17.82
C ALA A 686 -4.22 -27.01 -16.36
N GLN A 687 -5.22 -27.05 -15.49
CA GLN A 687 -5.04 -27.23 -14.06
C GLN A 687 -5.64 -28.54 -13.54
N THR A 688 -6.52 -29.14 -14.32
CA THR A 688 -7.32 -30.30 -13.90
C THR A 688 -7.20 -31.37 -14.97
N PHE A 689 -6.91 -32.58 -14.51
CA PHE A 689 -6.59 -33.73 -15.33
C PHE A 689 -7.38 -34.93 -14.79
N ASP A 690 -7.92 -35.74 -15.67
CA ASP A 690 -8.62 -36.95 -15.28
C ASP A 690 -7.67 -38.14 -15.52
N ILE A 691 -7.30 -38.82 -14.44
CA ILE A 691 -6.35 -39.93 -14.45
C ILE A 691 -7.13 -41.22 -14.21
N SER A 692 -7.08 -42.13 -15.19
CA SER A 692 -7.63 -43.46 -15.01
C SER A 692 -6.71 -44.27 -14.11
N THR A 693 -7.23 -44.63 -12.94
CA THR A 693 -6.67 -45.65 -12.07
C THR A 693 -7.52 -46.91 -12.29
N GLY A 694 -6.95 -48.11 -12.25
CA GLY A 694 -7.61 -49.33 -12.76
C GLY A 694 -9.04 -49.56 -12.26
N ASN A 695 -9.41 -48.99 -11.11
CA ASN A 695 -10.72 -49.11 -10.50
C ASN A 695 -11.62 -47.86 -10.62
N GLN A 696 -11.09 -46.68 -10.98
CA GLN A 696 -11.85 -45.43 -11.05
C GLN A 696 -11.10 -44.30 -11.78
N VAL A 697 -11.83 -43.28 -12.22
CA VAL A 697 -11.24 -42.03 -12.72
C VAL A 697 -11.04 -41.06 -11.56
N ILE A 698 -9.80 -40.63 -11.33
CA ILE A 698 -9.42 -39.65 -10.31
C ILE A 698 -9.14 -38.32 -10.99
N GLN A 699 -9.82 -37.27 -10.53
CA GLN A 699 -9.55 -35.92 -10.97
C GLN A 699 -8.38 -35.32 -10.18
N VAL A 700 -7.24 -35.18 -10.85
CA VAL A 700 -6.03 -34.54 -10.35
C VAL A 700 -6.07 -33.04 -10.60
N PHE A 701 -5.83 -32.26 -9.55
CA PHE A 701 -5.73 -30.81 -9.61
C PHE A 701 -4.30 -30.35 -9.29
N LEU A 702 -3.64 -29.67 -10.22
CA LEU A 702 -2.30 -29.14 -10.01
C LEU A 702 -2.37 -27.81 -9.25
N LEU A 703 -1.61 -27.72 -8.17
CA LEU A 703 -1.53 -26.54 -7.32
C LEU A 703 -0.08 -26.04 -7.22
N PRO A 704 0.28 -24.89 -7.82
CA PRO A 704 1.61 -24.33 -7.67
C PRO A 704 1.77 -23.78 -6.25
N ILE A 705 2.83 -24.21 -5.55
CA ILE A 705 3.15 -23.76 -4.20
C ILE A 705 4.55 -23.12 -4.09
N PRO A 706 4.76 -22.27 -3.07
CA PRO A 706 5.98 -21.51 -2.76
C PRO A 706 7.35 -22.21 -2.63
N VAL A 707 7.54 -23.43 -3.10
CA VAL A 707 8.76 -24.18 -2.81
C VAL A 707 9.86 -23.88 -3.82
N LYS A 708 11.10 -23.69 -3.34
CA LYS A 708 12.25 -23.45 -4.22
C LYS A 708 12.63 -24.71 -4.97
N THR A 709 12.59 -25.84 -4.27
CA THR A 709 13.00 -27.13 -4.81
C THR A 709 11.93 -28.19 -4.58
N VAL A 710 12.03 -29.31 -5.27
CA VAL A 710 11.05 -30.40 -5.17
C VAL A 710 11.14 -31.10 -3.81
N GLU A 711 12.32 -31.04 -3.18
CA GLU A 711 12.65 -31.71 -1.93
C GLU A 711 11.85 -31.19 -0.73
N GLU A 712 11.42 -29.91 -0.78
CA GLU A 712 10.57 -29.25 0.21
C GLU A 712 9.11 -29.76 0.20
N LEU A 713 8.71 -30.48 -0.84
CA LEU A 713 7.41 -31.15 -0.90
C LEU A 713 7.42 -32.43 -0.07
N THR A 714 6.23 -32.87 0.36
CA THR A 714 6.06 -34.13 1.11
C THR A 714 5.00 -35.02 0.46
N GLY A 715 5.07 -36.32 0.78
CA GLY A 715 4.10 -37.32 0.33
C GLY A 715 4.01 -37.48 -1.19
N ILE A 716 2.79 -37.72 -1.68
CA ILE A 716 2.52 -37.97 -3.11
C ILE A 716 2.88 -36.78 -4.02
N SER A 717 2.77 -35.55 -3.50
CA SER A 717 3.11 -34.34 -4.27
C SER A 717 4.62 -34.23 -4.57
N LYS A 718 5.48 -34.72 -3.66
CA LYS A 718 6.93 -34.78 -3.90
C LYS A 718 7.24 -35.74 -5.05
N LYS A 719 6.74 -36.98 -4.95
CA LYS A 719 6.94 -38.02 -5.98
C LYS A 719 6.45 -37.56 -7.35
N PHE A 720 5.21 -37.03 -7.40
CA PHE A 720 4.66 -36.45 -8.62
C PHE A 720 5.56 -35.36 -9.19
N SER A 721 6.02 -34.41 -8.37
CA SER A 721 6.82 -33.28 -8.84
C SER A 721 8.21 -33.67 -9.34
N ILE A 722 8.81 -34.74 -8.79
CA ILE A 722 10.07 -35.30 -9.29
C ILE A 722 9.83 -35.86 -10.70
N ASN A 723 8.85 -36.75 -10.85
CA ASN A 723 8.52 -37.37 -12.13
C ASN A 723 8.08 -36.32 -13.16
N PHE A 724 7.30 -35.32 -12.73
CA PHE A 724 6.87 -34.22 -13.56
C PHE A 724 8.04 -33.39 -14.08
N ALA A 725 9.04 -33.10 -13.23
CA ALA A 725 10.24 -32.41 -13.67
C ALA A 725 11.05 -33.25 -14.67
N LEU A 726 11.20 -34.55 -14.39
CA LEU A 726 11.93 -35.49 -15.26
C LEU A 726 11.26 -35.62 -16.62
N HIS A 727 9.96 -35.92 -16.66
CA HIS A 727 9.22 -36.08 -17.91
C HIS A 727 9.14 -34.78 -18.71
N LEU A 728 9.13 -33.61 -18.06
CA LEU A 728 9.21 -32.34 -18.78
C LEU A 728 10.60 -32.12 -19.42
N GLN A 729 11.66 -32.72 -18.87
CA GLN A 729 13.05 -32.61 -19.36
C GLN A 729 13.45 -33.70 -20.35
N GLN A 730 12.81 -34.87 -20.33
CA GLN A 730 13.25 -36.09 -21.03
C GLN A 730 12.72 -36.26 -22.48
N GLY A 731 11.98 -35.31 -23.05
CA GLY A 731 11.42 -35.47 -24.40
C GLY A 731 12.16 -34.69 -25.48
N ASP A 732 12.81 -35.40 -26.39
CA ASP A 732 13.35 -34.84 -27.65
C ASP A 732 12.26 -34.60 -28.70
N HIS A 733 11.04 -35.07 -28.43
CA HIS A 733 9.86 -34.88 -29.27
C HIS A 733 9.54 -33.38 -29.48
N PRO A 734 9.23 -32.96 -30.72
CA PRO A 734 8.86 -31.58 -31.03
C PRO A 734 7.76 -31.00 -30.12
N GLU A 735 6.77 -31.81 -29.75
CA GLU A 735 5.63 -31.49 -28.88
C GLU A 735 6.09 -31.10 -27.48
N ARG A 736 6.93 -31.95 -26.85
CA ARG A 736 7.49 -31.70 -25.51
C ARG A 736 8.33 -30.43 -25.52
N ARG A 737 9.16 -30.25 -26.56
CA ARG A 737 9.95 -29.01 -26.75
C ARG A 737 9.05 -27.78 -26.88
N GLY A 738 7.95 -27.88 -27.64
CA GLY A 738 6.94 -26.84 -27.77
C GLY A 738 6.23 -26.51 -26.44
N LEU A 739 5.93 -27.52 -25.62
CA LEU A 739 5.34 -27.35 -24.28
C LEU A 739 6.33 -26.64 -23.33
N VAL A 740 7.58 -27.11 -23.25
CA VAL A 740 8.63 -26.46 -22.43
C VAL A 740 8.83 -25.02 -22.87
N GLN A 741 8.88 -24.77 -24.18
CA GLN A 741 9.02 -23.43 -24.70
C GLN A 741 7.80 -22.55 -24.39
N THR A 742 6.59 -23.10 -24.39
CA THR A 742 5.38 -22.39 -23.93
C THR A 742 5.49 -21.93 -22.49
N VAL A 743 6.03 -22.77 -21.59
CA VAL A 743 6.27 -22.40 -20.18
C VAL A 743 7.24 -21.23 -20.09
N ASN A 744 8.30 -21.24 -20.89
CA ASN A 744 9.27 -20.15 -20.96
C ASN A 744 8.64 -18.86 -21.50
N ILE A 745 7.87 -18.96 -22.59
CA ILE A 745 7.14 -17.83 -23.19
C ILE A 745 6.19 -17.21 -22.17
N LEU A 746 5.38 -18.01 -21.46
CA LEU A 746 4.45 -17.51 -20.44
C LEU A 746 5.18 -16.86 -19.26
N ARG A 747 6.34 -17.39 -18.85
CA ARG A 747 7.17 -16.81 -17.78
C ARG A 747 7.76 -15.46 -18.20
N GLU A 748 8.27 -15.36 -19.43
CA GLU A 748 8.77 -14.10 -20.00
C GLU A 748 7.63 -13.09 -20.15
N TYR A 749 6.51 -13.51 -20.73
CA TYR A 749 5.29 -12.71 -20.87
C TYR A 749 4.82 -12.16 -19.52
N GLN A 750 4.79 -12.97 -18.47
CA GLN A 750 4.44 -12.52 -17.12
C GLN A 750 5.33 -11.37 -16.65
N LYS A 751 6.64 -11.45 -16.88
CA LYS A 751 7.59 -10.40 -16.48
C LYS A 751 7.38 -9.10 -17.28
N VAL A 752 7.19 -9.19 -18.59
CA VAL A 752 7.14 -8.00 -19.46
C VAL A 752 5.76 -7.35 -19.55
N SER A 753 4.68 -8.11 -19.33
CA SER A 753 3.31 -7.61 -19.53
C SER A 753 2.76 -6.86 -18.31
N MET A 754 3.11 -7.26 -17.08
CA MET A 754 2.48 -6.75 -15.87
C MET A 754 2.62 -5.24 -15.71
N GLU A 755 3.85 -4.72 -15.77
CA GLU A 755 4.09 -3.29 -15.57
C GLU A 755 3.45 -2.46 -16.68
N PHE A 756 3.57 -2.93 -17.93
CA PHE A 756 2.98 -2.26 -19.07
C PHE A 756 1.45 -2.20 -18.98
N PHE A 757 0.79 -3.30 -18.60
CA PHE A 757 -0.66 -3.37 -18.42
C PHE A 757 -1.15 -2.53 -17.24
N ARG A 758 -0.37 -2.42 -16.16
CA ARG A 758 -0.64 -1.50 -15.05
C ARG A 758 -0.62 -0.05 -15.52
N PHE A 759 0.46 0.38 -16.17
CA PHE A 759 0.56 1.75 -16.68
C PHE A 759 -0.54 2.06 -17.69
N SER A 760 -0.83 1.12 -18.59
CA SER A 760 -1.95 1.23 -19.54
C SER A 760 -3.29 1.37 -18.82
N SER A 761 -3.53 0.59 -17.77
CA SER A 761 -4.76 0.68 -16.97
C SER A 761 -4.89 2.03 -16.26
N ILE A 762 -3.79 2.60 -15.76
CA ILE A 762 -3.76 3.91 -15.12
C ILE A 762 -4.05 5.02 -16.13
N LEU A 763 -3.45 4.99 -17.33
CA LEU A 763 -3.73 5.94 -18.41
C LEU A 763 -5.20 5.89 -18.85
N PHE A 764 -5.77 4.70 -18.99
CA PHE A 764 -7.20 4.55 -19.32
C PHE A 764 -8.11 5.06 -18.21
N LEU A 765 -7.76 4.76 -16.96
CA LEU A 765 -8.47 5.27 -15.79
C LEU A 765 -8.42 6.81 -15.74
N ASP A 766 -7.27 7.39 -16.09
CA ASP A 766 -7.07 8.84 -16.15
C ASP A 766 -8.00 9.49 -17.18
N ARG A 767 -8.08 8.94 -18.39
CA ARG A 767 -9.03 9.41 -19.41
C ARG A 767 -10.48 9.30 -18.96
N LEU A 768 -10.83 8.21 -18.27
CA LEU A 768 -12.17 8.02 -17.72
C LEU A 768 -12.50 9.06 -16.66
N ILE A 769 -11.60 9.30 -15.71
CA ILE A 769 -11.78 10.27 -14.65
C ILE A 769 -11.85 11.68 -15.22
N HIS A 770 -10.97 12.02 -16.16
CA HIS A 770 -10.98 13.32 -16.82
C HIS A 770 -12.32 13.60 -17.50
N GLU A 771 -12.84 12.67 -18.31
CA GLU A 771 -14.16 12.79 -18.93
C GLU A 771 -15.27 13.00 -17.89
N ARG A 772 -15.20 12.34 -16.73
CA ARG A 772 -16.15 12.53 -15.62
C ARG A 772 -16.04 13.90 -14.98
N LEU A 773 -14.82 14.38 -14.75
CA LEU A 773 -14.56 15.71 -14.21
C LEU A 773 -15.12 16.77 -15.17
N VAL A 774 -14.85 16.66 -16.47
CA VAL A 774 -15.39 17.58 -17.49
C VAL A 774 -16.93 17.55 -17.50
N GLN A 775 -17.54 16.36 -17.49
CA GLN A 775 -19.01 16.22 -17.43
C GLN A 775 -19.61 16.86 -16.18
N LYS A 776 -18.98 16.69 -15.02
CA LYS A 776 -19.43 17.31 -13.77
C LYS A 776 -19.26 18.82 -13.77
N ASN A 777 -18.14 19.32 -14.26
CA ASN A 777 -17.89 20.76 -14.33
C ASN A 777 -18.86 21.47 -15.27
N LYS A 778 -19.37 20.78 -16.30
CA LYS A 778 -20.43 21.29 -17.19
C LYS A 778 -21.82 21.32 -16.54
N GLN A 779 -22.04 20.60 -15.44
CA GLN A 779 -23.28 20.70 -14.66
C GLN A 779 -23.18 21.93 -13.73
N GLU A 780 -23.28 23.13 -14.32
CA GLU A 780 -23.32 24.40 -13.60
C GLU A 780 -24.50 24.47 -12.62
N GLY A 781 -24.31 25.16 -11.50
CA GLY A 781 -25.42 25.67 -10.67
C GLY A 781 -25.57 25.09 -9.27
N LYS A 782 -24.49 24.96 -8.48
CA LYS A 782 -24.59 24.58 -7.06
C LYS A 782 -23.98 25.65 -6.15
N THR A 783 -24.40 26.89 -6.32
CA THR A 783 -24.09 27.94 -5.35
C THR A 783 -24.91 27.74 -4.08
N PRO A 784 -24.52 28.32 -2.94
CA PRO A 784 -25.38 28.34 -1.75
C PRO A 784 -26.78 28.90 -2.08
N GLU A 785 -26.86 29.91 -2.97
CA GLU A 785 -28.13 30.45 -3.47
C GLU A 785 -29.00 29.43 -4.20
N HIS A 786 -28.43 28.38 -4.80
CA HIS A 786 -29.19 27.29 -5.40
C HIS A 786 -30.06 26.57 -4.36
N ILE A 787 -29.53 26.36 -3.15
CA ILE A 787 -30.28 25.74 -2.04
C ILE A 787 -31.55 26.56 -1.77
N ARG A 788 -31.40 27.88 -1.64
CA ARG A 788 -32.50 28.81 -1.34
C ARG A 788 -33.49 28.92 -2.51
N ASN A 789 -32.98 29.15 -3.72
CA ASN A 789 -33.78 29.60 -4.86
C ASN A 789 -34.37 28.47 -5.70
N PHE A 790 -33.71 27.31 -5.78
CA PHE A 790 -34.13 26.24 -6.69
C PHE A 790 -35.14 25.27 -6.06
N PHE A 791 -35.00 24.99 -4.76
CA PHE A 791 -35.90 24.09 -4.05
C PHE A 791 -37.02 24.85 -3.35
N SER A 792 -38.25 24.36 -3.45
CA SER A 792 -39.36 24.82 -2.58
C SER A 792 -39.12 24.38 -1.13
N ASP A 793 -39.67 25.10 -0.17
CA ASP A 793 -39.39 24.88 1.26
C ASP A 793 -39.86 23.50 1.74
N GLN A 794 -41.04 23.07 1.32
CA GLN A 794 -41.58 21.72 1.59
C GLN A 794 -40.73 20.57 1.01
N LYS A 795 -39.81 20.84 0.07
CA LYS A 795 -38.91 19.83 -0.53
C LYS A 795 -37.53 19.79 0.13
N LYS A 796 -37.28 20.67 1.10
CA LYS A 796 -36.05 20.73 1.90
C LYS A 796 -36.26 19.97 3.23
N LEU A 797 -35.20 19.31 3.70
CA LEU A 797 -35.11 18.76 5.05
C LEU A 797 -33.77 19.17 5.66
N MET A 798 -33.84 19.91 6.76
CA MET A 798 -32.67 20.32 7.54
C MET A 798 -32.38 19.30 8.63
N ILE A 799 -31.10 18.97 8.80
CA ILE A 799 -30.64 18.04 9.82
C ILE A 799 -29.54 18.70 10.65
N GLY A 800 -29.81 18.87 11.94
CA GLY A 800 -28.95 19.60 12.86
C GLY A 800 -29.45 21.02 13.14
N SER A 801 -28.64 21.80 13.86
CA SER A 801 -28.95 23.16 14.27
C SER A 801 -27.66 23.95 14.46
N ILE A 802 -27.71 25.25 14.20
CA ILE A 802 -26.64 26.19 14.55
C ILE A 802 -27.17 27.12 15.63
N LYS A 803 -26.39 27.28 16.70
CA LYS A 803 -26.76 28.19 17.79
C LYS A 803 -26.87 29.62 17.24
N ASP A 804 -27.87 30.34 17.72
CA ASP A 804 -28.05 31.78 17.47
C ASP A 804 -28.32 32.18 16.01
N LEU A 805 -28.64 31.22 15.13
CA LEU A 805 -28.97 31.48 13.73
C LEU A 805 -30.37 30.93 13.38
N ASN A 806 -31.27 31.81 12.93
CA ASN A 806 -32.58 31.40 12.43
C ASN A 806 -32.46 30.91 10.98
N LEU A 807 -32.12 29.62 10.82
CA LEU A 807 -31.95 28.96 9.52
C LEU A 807 -33.20 29.07 8.62
N SER A 808 -34.39 29.13 9.22
CA SER A 808 -35.65 29.30 8.49
C SER A 808 -35.66 30.63 7.73
N LYS A 809 -35.17 31.73 8.30
CA LYS A 809 -35.10 33.03 7.60
C LYS A 809 -34.09 33.05 6.45
N LEU A 810 -33.01 32.26 6.52
CA LEU A 810 -31.95 32.26 5.50
C LEU A 810 -32.28 31.37 4.31
N LEU A 811 -33.06 30.30 4.51
CA LEU A 811 -33.28 29.26 3.52
C LEU A 811 -34.72 29.17 3.00
N CYS A 812 -35.70 29.78 3.68
CA CYS A 812 -37.10 29.74 3.25
C CYS A 812 -37.37 30.77 2.15
N ARG A 813 -37.69 30.28 0.94
CA ARG A 813 -38.08 31.11 -0.19
C ARG A 813 -39.58 31.29 -0.26
N ASP A 814 -40.35 30.23 -0.05
CA ASP A 814 -41.80 30.24 -0.22
C ASP A 814 -42.47 31.10 0.85
N ILE A 815 -41.97 31.07 2.09
CA ILE A 815 -42.48 31.94 3.16
C ILE A 815 -42.22 33.41 2.87
N ALA A 816 -41.03 33.73 2.37
CA ALA A 816 -40.68 35.10 1.98
C ALA A 816 -41.55 35.63 0.83
N LEU A 817 -41.97 34.76 -0.11
CA LEU A 817 -42.74 35.16 -1.30
C LEU A 817 -44.26 35.02 -1.17
N LYS A 818 -44.76 34.08 -0.35
CA LYS A 818 -46.19 33.70 -0.27
C LYS A 818 -46.80 33.98 1.12
N GLY A 819 -46.03 34.54 2.05
CA GLY A 819 -46.50 34.91 3.38
C GLY A 819 -46.77 33.71 4.31
N PRO A 820 -47.54 33.91 5.40
CA PRO A 820 -47.68 32.95 6.51
C PRO A 820 -48.38 31.63 6.16
N ASN A 821 -48.98 31.52 4.97
CA ASN A 821 -49.66 30.30 4.51
C ASN A 821 -48.71 29.29 3.84
N ALA A 822 -47.43 29.63 3.65
CA ALA A 822 -46.45 28.72 3.09
C ALA A 822 -45.98 27.67 4.11
N ARG A 823 -45.78 26.43 3.65
CA ARG A 823 -45.25 25.35 4.51
C ARG A 823 -43.77 25.58 4.80
N GLU A 824 -43.39 25.49 6.08
CA GLU A 824 -42.02 25.60 6.56
C GLU A 824 -41.11 24.46 6.07
N VAL A 825 -39.81 24.71 6.14
CA VAL A 825 -38.78 23.70 5.92
C VAL A 825 -38.79 22.70 7.06
N ASP A 826 -38.96 21.41 6.76
CA ASP A 826 -38.86 20.37 7.78
C ASP A 826 -37.47 20.37 8.42
N SER A 827 -37.43 20.19 9.74
CA SER A 827 -36.19 20.06 10.51
C SER A 827 -36.18 18.81 11.37
N GLN A 828 -35.01 18.18 11.50
CA GLN A 828 -34.78 17.03 12.38
C GLN A 828 -33.42 17.11 13.06
N THR A 829 -33.30 16.51 14.24
CA THR A 829 -32.00 16.32 14.86
C THR A 829 -31.27 15.12 14.26
N PHE A 830 -29.94 15.09 14.36
CA PHE A 830 -29.14 13.92 13.97
C PHE A 830 -29.58 12.62 14.68
N GLY A 831 -29.96 12.74 15.96
CA GLY A 831 -30.42 11.60 16.76
C GLY A 831 -31.72 11.00 16.22
N GLN A 832 -32.72 11.84 15.94
CA GLN A 832 -34.00 11.40 15.37
C GLN A 832 -33.82 10.71 14.01
N MET A 833 -32.96 11.27 13.14
CA MET A 833 -32.68 10.70 11.83
C MET A 833 -32.01 9.33 11.95
N LEU A 834 -31.00 9.20 12.82
CA LEU A 834 -30.33 7.92 13.04
C LEU A 834 -31.23 6.87 13.67
N GLN A 835 -31.99 7.24 14.69
CA GLN A 835 -32.95 6.34 15.33
C GLN A 835 -33.92 5.78 14.29
N SER A 836 -34.42 6.62 13.38
CA SER A 836 -35.27 6.20 12.27
C SER A 836 -34.56 5.24 11.30
N ILE A 837 -33.29 5.47 11.00
CA ILE A 837 -32.47 4.56 10.17
C ILE A 837 -32.24 3.23 10.89
N LEU A 838 -32.01 3.24 12.20
CA LEU A 838 -31.84 2.05 13.03
C LEU A 838 -33.13 1.22 13.03
N TYR A 839 -34.29 1.86 13.23
CA TYR A 839 -35.59 1.19 13.12
C TYR A 839 -35.82 0.62 11.73
N TYR A 840 -35.49 1.35 10.66
CA TYR A 840 -35.57 0.81 9.30
C TYR A 840 -34.71 -0.45 9.12
N ARG A 841 -33.46 -0.43 9.60
CA ARG A 841 -32.54 -1.59 9.51
C ARG A 841 -33.03 -2.77 10.35
N SER A 842 -33.50 -2.50 11.57
CA SER A 842 -34.10 -3.48 12.49
C SER A 842 -35.30 -4.15 11.85
N ALA A 843 -36.28 -3.36 11.41
CA ALA A 843 -37.49 -3.83 10.74
C ALA A 843 -37.19 -4.63 9.46
N SER A 844 -36.25 -4.17 8.63
CA SER A 844 -35.83 -4.90 7.42
C SER A 844 -35.23 -6.29 7.75
N LYS A 845 -34.40 -6.36 8.80
CA LYS A 845 -33.81 -7.62 9.27
C LYS A 845 -34.86 -8.55 9.85
N HIS A 846 -35.78 -8.01 10.65
CA HIS A 846 -36.91 -8.76 11.21
C HIS A 846 -37.83 -9.29 10.10
N PHE A 847 -38.16 -8.50 9.08
CA PHE A 847 -38.95 -8.95 7.93
C PHE A 847 -38.28 -10.09 7.16
N ALA A 848 -36.96 -10.01 6.90
CA ALA A 848 -36.24 -11.09 6.24
C ALA A 848 -36.24 -12.40 7.04
N LEU A 849 -36.08 -12.30 8.36
CA LEU A 849 -36.13 -13.45 9.28
C LEU A 849 -37.54 -14.05 9.35
N LEU A 850 -38.57 -13.20 9.49
CA LEU A 850 -39.97 -13.59 9.53
C LEU A 850 -40.40 -14.28 8.24
N ARG A 851 -40.04 -13.73 7.06
CA ARG A 851 -40.32 -14.39 5.77
C ARG A 851 -39.66 -15.75 5.65
N THR A 852 -38.42 -15.88 6.12
CA THR A 852 -37.72 -17.18 6.12
C THR A 852 -38.42 -18.18 7.02
N THR A 853 -38.86 -17.73 8.20
CA THR A 853 -39.59 -18.55 9.17
C THR A 853 -40.97 -18.95 8.65
N LEU A 854 -41.71 -17.99 8.10
CA LEU A 854 -43.04 -18.19 7.54
C LEU A 854 -43.03 -19.12 6.34
N LYS A 855 -42.03 -19.04 5.45
CA LYS A 855 -41.85 -20.00 4.37
C LYS A 855 -41.66 -21.43 4.89
N LYS A 856 -40.94 -21.61 6.01
CA LYS A 856 -40.81 -22.93 6.65
C LYS A 856 -42.12 -23.38 7.27
N VAL A 857 -42.88 -22.47 7.90
CA VAL A 857 -44.20 -22.77 8.47
C VAL A 857 -45.18 -23.17 7.38
N LEU A 858 -45.29 -22.41 6.28
CA LEU A 858 -46.13 -22.73 5.11
C LEU A 858 -45.73 -24.07 4.50
N ALA A 859 -44.42 -24.33 4.31
CA ALA A 859 -43.95 -25.61 3.81
C ALA A 859 -44.25 -26.78 4.78
N LEU A 860 -44.35 -26.52 6.09
CA LEU A 860 -44.76 -27.51 7.08
C LEU A 860 -46.27 -27.76 6.98
N LEU A 861 -47.08 -26.70 6.86
CA LEU A 861 -48.54 -26.78 6.67
C LEU A 861 -48.88 -27.65 5.44
N ASP A 862 -48.11 -27.54 4.37
CA ASP A 862 -48.31 -28.36 3.16
C ASP A 862 -47.95 -29.84 3.33
N ARG A 863 -47.31 -30.26 4.42
CA ARG A 863 -46.89 -31.65 4.67
C ARG A 863 -47.86 -32.48 5.51
N PHE A 864 -48.84 -31.86 6.17
CA PHE A 864 -49.82 -32.59 6.98
C PHE A 864 -50.79 -33.43 6.12
N ALA A 865 -51.33 -34.48 6.73
CA ALA A 865 -52.25 -35.41 6.08
C ALA A 865 -53.54 -34.73 5.59
N LYS A 866 -54.17 -35.29 4.55
CA LYS A 866 -55.39 -34.72 3.92
C LYS A 866 -56.55 -34.52 4.91
N GLN A 867 -56.64 -35.37 5.93
CA GLN A 867 -57.68 -35.30 6.98
C GLN A 867 -57.56 -34.03 7.83
N VAL A 868 -56.37 -33.71 8.34
CA VAL A 868 -56.10 -32.47 9.11
C VAL A 868 -56.32 -31.22 8.25
N LYS A 869 -55.99 -31.31 6.95
CA LYS A 869 -56.23 -30.23 5.98
C LYS A 869 -57.71 -30.01 5.63
N ALA A 870 -58.59 -30.97 5.92
CA ALA A 870 -60.01 -30.85 5.64
C ALA A 870 -60.73 -29.96 6.67
N GLU A 871 -60.18 -29.87 7.89
CA GLU A 871 -60.71 -29.09 8.99
C GLU A 871 -60.77 -27.59 8.67
N GLU A 872 -61.90 -26.96 9.02
CA GLU A 872 -62.16 -25.55 8.71
C GLU A 872 -61.16 -24.61 9.40
N GLU A 873 -60.79 -24.94 10.64
CA GLU A 873 -59.81 -24.19 11.43
C GLU A 873 -58.43 -24.18 10.76
N TRP A 874 -58.00 -25.31 10.19
CA TRP A 874 -56.74 -25.43 9.46
C TRP A 874 -56.74 -24.59 8.17
N LYS A 875 -57.79 -24.70 7.36
CA LYS A 875 -57.94 -23.91 6.12
C LYS A 875 -57.92 -22.41 6.42
N LYS A 876 -58.62 -22.00 7.48
CA LYS A 876 -58.65 -20.61 7.93
C LYS A 876 -57.28 -20.12 8.39
N TYR A 877 -56.56 -20.91 9.19
CA TYR A 877 -55.20 -20.58 9.63
C TYR A 877 -54.22 -20.48 8.45
N GLN A 878 -54.25 -21.44 7.52
CA GLN A 878 -53.40 -21.44 6.33
C GLN A 878 -53.67 -20.21 5.43
N GLN A 879 -54.94 -19.85 5.23
CA GLN A 879 -55.30 -18.64 4.48
C GLN A 879 -54.80 -17.37 5.17
N MET A 880 -54.94 -17.27 6.50
CA MET A 880 -54.42 -16.12 7.27
C MET A 880 -52.89 -16.05 7.22
N ALA A 881 -52.19 -17.17 7.38
CA ALA A 881 -50.73 -17.24 7.28
C ALA A 881 -50.23 -16.86 5.87
N ALA A 882 -50.93 -17.29 4.82
CA ALA A 882 -50.62 -16.90 3.44
C ALA A 882 -50.88 -15.40 3.19
N LYS A 883 -52.01 -14.85 3.68
CA LYS A 883 -52.28 -13.39 3.64
C LYS A 883 -51.24 -12.60 4.43
N PHE A 884 -50.78 -13.15 5.56
CA PHE A 884 -49.71 -12.56 6.35
C PHE A 884 -48.40 -12.51 5.57
N ASP A 885 -48.01 -13.62 4.91
CA ASP A 885 -46.83 -13.66 4.02
C ASP A 885 -46.91 -12.63 2.91
N GLN A 886 -48.08 -12.50 2.28
CA GLN A 886 -48.31 -11.48 1.26
C GLN A 886 -48.07 -10.06 1.79
N LEU A 887 -48.57 -9.74 2.99
CA LEU A 887 -48.41 -8.41 3.58
C LEU A 887 -46.97 -8.10 4.02
N ILE A 888 -46.27 -9.05 4.66
CA ILE A 888 -44.84 -8.84 5.03
C ILE A 888 -43.90 -8.93 3.82
N SER A 889 -44.40 -9.40 2.68
CA SER A 889 -43.67 -9.42 1.42
C SER A 889 -43.63 -8.07 0.72
N ILE A 890 -44.51 -7.14 1.09
CA ILE A 890 -44.58 -5.78 0.57
C ILE A 890 -43.36 -4.99 1.09
N PRO A 891 -42.69 -4.18 0.24
CA PRO A 891 -41.62 -3.29 0.69
C PRO A 891 -42.12 -2.36 1.81
N ILE A 892 -41.27 -2.08 2.82
CA ILE A 892 -41.64 -1.27 3.99
C ILE A 892 -42.20 0.10 3.56
N GLU A 893 -41.72 0.62 2.44
CA GLU A 893 -42.12 1.90 1.85
C GLU A 893 -43.58 1.95 1.40
N GLU A 894 -44.18 0.79 1.11
CA GLU A 894 -45.55 0.65 0.59
C GLU A 894 -46.56 0.23 1.67
N LEU A 895 -46.13 0.05 2.91
CA LEU A 895 -46.99 -0.37 4.03
C LEU A 895 -47.78 0.80 4.61
N ASN A 896 -48.81 1.28 3.91
CA ASN A 896 -49.68 2.35 4.44
C ASN A 896 -50.37 1.99 5.77
N ALA A 897 -50.94 3.00 6.45
CA ALA A 897 -51.60 2.81 7.75
C ALA A 897 -52.70 1.73 7.72
N LYS A 898 -53.42 1.60 6.59
CA LYS A 898 -54.43 0.55 6.37
C LYS A 898 -53.80 -0.85 6.38
N ARG A 899 -52.69 -1.05 5.68
CA ARG A 899 -51.95 -2.33 5.62
C ARG A 899 -51.31 -2.69 6.96
N LEU A 900 -50.79 -1.71 7.69
CA LEU A 900 -50.28 -1.93 9.05
C LEU A 900 -51.39 -2.35 10.02
N LYS A 901 -52.56 -1.71 9.94
CA LYS A 901 -53.74 -2.11 10.71
C LYS A 901 -54.22 -3.53 10.34
N TRP A 902 -54.12 -3.92 9.06
CA TRP A 902 -54.41 -5.28 8.63
C TRP A 902 -53.43 -6.31 9.19
N LEU A 903 -52.12 -6.00 9.20
CA LEU A 903 -51.11 -6.85 9.84
C LEU A 903 -51.40 -7.04 11.33
N GLU A 904 -51.72 -5.96 12.04
CA GLU A 904 -52.11 -6.00 13.45
C GLU A 904 -53.37 -6.85 13.67
N THR A 905 -54.42 -6.63 12.88
CA THR A 905 -55.68 -7.38 12.96
C THR A 905 -55.46 -8.87 12.70
N LEU A 906 -54.73 -9.22 11.63
CA LEU A 906 -54.39 -10.61 11.31
C LEU A 906 -53.55 -11.27 12.41
N SER A 907 -52.66 -10.52 13.06
CA SER A 907 -51.84 -11.04 14.14
C SER A 907 -52.66 -11.38 15.38
N ILE A 908 -53.62 -10.52 15.73
CA ILE A 908 -54.57 -10.75 16.83
C ILE A 908 -55.46 -11.96 16.51
N GLU A 909 -55.94 -12.09 15.26
CA GLU A 909 -56.75 -13.25 14.85
C GLU A 909 -55.96 -14.56 14.91
N LEU A 910 -54.73 -14.58 14.38
CA LEU A 910 -53.82 -15.73 14.45
C LEU A 910 -53.50 -16.10 15.90
N GLN A 911 -53.31 -15.12 16.79
CA GLN A 911 -53.12 -15.35 18.22
C GLN A 911 -54.35 -15.99 18.87
N LYS A 912 -55.55 -15.47 18.59
CA LYS A 912 -56.81 -16.02 19.13
C LYS A 912 -57.02 -17.47 18.68
N MET A 913 -56.70 -17.80 17.42
CA MET A 913 -56.79 -19.18 16.92
C MET A 913 -55.77 -20.10 17.62
N SER A 914 -54.51 -19.65 17.73
CA SER A 914 -53.49 -20.44 18.42
C SER A 914 -53.75 -20.62 19.92
N ALA A 915 -54.41 -19.66 20.58
CA ALA A 915 -54.74 -19.75 22.01
C ALA A 915 -55.95 -20.65 22.28
N LYS A 916 -56.88 -20.76 21.32
CA LYS A 916 -58.07 -21.63 21.40
C LYS A 916 -57.79 -23.07 21.00
N ALA A 917 -56.73 -23.32 20.24
CA ALA A 917 -56.34 -24.66 19.83
C ALA A 917 -55.88 -25.48 21.04
N GLY A 918 -56.63 -26.54 21.38
CA GLY A 918 -56.17 -27.53 22.36
C GLY A 918 -54.89 -28.24 21.88
N GLN A 919 -54.16 -28.93 22.79
CA GLN A 919 -52.92 -29.64 22.44
C GLN A 919 -53.07 -30.63 21.27
N ASN A 920 -54.29 -31.15 21.07
CA ASN A 920 -54.63 -32.11 20.01
C ASN A 920 -55.30 -31.48 18.77
N GLY A 921 -55.54 -30.17 18.75
CA GLY A 921 -56.11 -29.49 17.58
C GLY A 921 -55.08 -29.30 16.46
N PRO A 922 -55.51 -28.99 15.22
CA PRO A 922 -54.61 -28.86 14.06
C PRO A 922 -53.46 -27.88 14.28
N ILE A 923 -53.73 -26.74 14.90
CA ILE A 923 -52.71 -25.72 15.20
C ILE A 923 -51.76 -26.18 16.33
N GLY A 924 -52.27 -26.96 17.31
CA GLY A 924 -51.44 -27.58 18.35
C GLY A 924 -50.47 -28.64 17.78
N LEU A 925 -50.91 -29.40 16.77
CA LEU A 925 -50.07 -30.34 16.03
C LEU A 925 -48.96 -29.63 15.24
N LEU A 926 -49.29 -28.51 14.57
CA LEU A 926 -48.31 -27.65 13.90
C LEU A 926 -47.23 -27.16 14.87
N HIS A 927 -47.62 -26.69 16.06
CA HIS A 927 -46.68 -26.23 17.09
C HIS A 927 -45.77 -27.35 17.58
N SER A 928 -46.34 -28.53 17.82
CA SER A 928 -45.60 -29.71 18.29
C SER A 928 -44.59 -30.20 17.24
N GLU A 929 -44.97 -30.25 15.96
CA GLU A 929 -44.06 -30.61 14.86
C GLU A 929 -42.99 -29.54 14.61
N TRP A 930 -43.33 -28.25 14.74
CA TRP A 930 -42.35 -27.18 14.63
C TRP A 930 -41.27 -27.30 15.73
N LYS A 931 -41.69 -27.52 16.99
CA LYS A 931 -40.81 -27.70 18.14
C LYS A 931 -39.85 -28.87 17.95
N LYS A 932 -40.35 -30.01 17.44
CA LYS A 932 -39.53 -31.19 17.12
C LYS A 932 -38.44 -30.89 16.08
N ARG A 933 -38.77 -30.15 15.02
CA ARG A 933 -37.85 -29.90 13.89
C ARG A 933 -36.93 -28.70 14.09
N ASN A 934 -37.32 -27.75 14.94
CA ASN A 934 -36.59 -26.50 15.18
C ASN A 934 -36.49 -26.19 16.69
N PRO A 935 -35.84 -27.06 17.50
CA PRO A 935 -35.79 -26.90 18.96
C PRO A 935 -35.07 -25.62 19.41
N SER A 936 -34.15 -25.06 18.61
CA SER A 936 -33.50 -23.78 18.91
C SER A 936 -34.38 -22.55 18.62
N HIS A 937 -35.55 -22.72 18.01
CA HIS A 937 -36.46 -21.66 17.59
C HIS A 937 -37.92 -22.04 17.87
N GLU A 938 -38.21 -22.59 19.05
CA GLU A 938 -39.54 -23.11 19.40
C GLU A 938 -40.66 -22.06 19.23
N LYS A 939 -40.37 -20.80 19.57
CA LYS A 939 -41.30 -19.67 19.41
C LYS A 939 -41.47 -19.19 17.95
N GLY A 940 -40.70 -19.72 17.00
CA GLY A 940 -40.74 -19.33 15.58
C GLY A 940 -42.08 -19.63 14.89
N VAL A 941 -42.86 -20.58 15.41
CA VAL A 941 -44.23 -20.86 14.93
C VAL A 941 -45.19 -19.71 15.24
N LEU A 942 -44.89 -18.89 16.25
CA LEU A 942 -45.62 -17.68 16.62
C LEU A 942 -45.12 -16.45 15.84
N PHE A 943 -44.93 -16.57 14.52
CA PHE A 943 -44.35 -15.52 13.69
C PHE A 943 -45.11 -14.17 13.73
N TYR A 944 -46.38 -14.18 14.14
CA TYR A 944 -47.24 -13.02 14.29
C TYR A 944 -47.08 -12.30 15.63
N SER A 945 -46.37 -12.88 16.61
CA SER A 945 -46.34 -12.34 17.98
C SER A 945 -45.70 -10.96 18.09
N ALA A 946 -44.79 -10.62 17.17
CA ALA A 946 -44.10 -9.33 17.13
C ALA A 946 -45.01 -8.14 16.72
N PHE A 947 -46.25 -8.41 16.31
CA PHE A 947 -47.20 -7.42 15.82
C PHE A 947 -48.42 -7.25 16.74
N ILE A 948 -48.37 -7.83 17.94
CA ILE A 948 -49.43 -7.69 18.94
C ILE A 948 -49.02 -6.56 19.90
N PRO A 949 -49.86 -5.54 20.13
CA PRO A 949 -49.61 -4.55 21.16
C PRO A 949 -49.60 -5.22 22.53
N SER A 950 -48.47 -5.21 23.24
CA SER A 950 -48.43 -5.59 24.66
C SER A 950 -48.55 -4.35 25.52
N ASP A 951 -49.48 -4.35 26.50
CA ASP A 951 -49.63 -3.26 27.47
C ASP A 951 -48.41 -3.11 28.40
N THR A 952 -47.54 -4.12 28.45
CA THR A 952 -46.25 -4.07 29.15
C THR A 952 -45.18 -3.43 28.27
N ALA A 953 -44.57 -2.35 28.76
CA ALA A 953 -43.57 -1.51 28.09
C ALA A 953 -42.19 -2.17 27.78
N GLN A 954 -42.16 -3.42 27.31
CA GLN A 954 -40.91 -4.13 26.98
C GLN A 954 -40.67 -4.31 25.47
N ILE A 955 -39.79 -3.46 24.95
CA ILE A 955 -38.67 -3.71 24.02
C ILE A 955 -38.95 -4.14 22.56
N ASP A 956 -40.00 -4.87 22.20
CA ASP A 956 -40.13 -5.43 20.83
C ASP A 956 -41.41 -5.05 20.07
N ASN A 957 -41.73 -3.74 19.99
CA ASN A 957 -42.86 -3.27 19.18
C ASN A 957 -42.44 -3.05 17.71
N LEU A 958 -42.38 -4.14 16.93
CA LEU A 958 -42.04 -4.11 15.51
C LEU A 958 -43.01 -3.22 14.70
N LEU A 959 -44.27 -3.09 15.12
CA LEU A 959 -45.22 -2.17 14.48
C LEU A 959 -44.80 -0.70 14.62
N LEU A 960 -44.26 -0.29 15.77
CA LEU A 960 -43.70 1.05 15.95
C LEU A 960 -42.44 1.25 15.10
N GLU A 961 -41.54 0.26 15.05
CA GLU A 961 -40.36 0.31 14.19
C GLU A 961 -40.76 0.46 12.70
N LEU A 962 -41.79 -0.26 12.25
CA LEU A 962 -42.31 -0.19 10.89
C LEU A 962 -42.94 1.17 10.57
N LYS A 963 -43.73 1.72 11.50
CA LYS A 963 -44.29 3.07 11.35
C LYS A 963 -43.17 4.12 11.22
N ALA A 964 -42.13 4.02 12.05
CA ALA A 964 -40.98 4.92 11.99
C ALA A 964 -40.16 4.74 10.69
N ALA A 965 -39.90 3.50 10.29
CA ALA A 965 -39.19 3.15 9.07
C ALA A 965 -39.92 3.62 7.81
N GLN A 966 -41.25 3.45 7.78
CA GLN A 966 -42.09 3.95 6.70
C GLN A 966 -42.05 5.47 6.64
N LYS A 967 -42.28 6.14 7.78
CA LYS A 967 -42.25 7.61 7.86
C LYS A 967 -40.93 8.15 7.33
N LEU A 968 -39.80 7.57 7.73
CA LEU A 968 -38.48 7.93 7.22
C LEU A 968 -38.40 7.82 5.70
N SER A 969 -38.84 6.69 5.13
CA SER A 969 -38.75 6.48 3.68
C SER A 969 -39.65 7.43 2.91
N LEU A 970 -40.88 7.67 3.38
CA LEU A 970 -41.79 8.64 2.79
C LEU A 970 -41.23 10.05 2.86
N THR A 971 -40.73 10.47 4.02
CA THR A 971 -40.07 11.77 4.20
C THR A 971 -38.90 11.89 3.23
N LEU A 972 -37.97 10.93 3.17
CA LEU A 972 -36.82 11.02 2.27
C LEU A 972 -37.19 11.00 0.78
N LYS A 973 -38.24 10.27 0.38
CA LYS A 973 -38.72 10.23 -1.01
C LYS A 973 -39.45 11.52 -1.42
N SER A 974 -40.06 12.23 -0.47
CA SER A 974 -40.72 13.52 -0.74
C SER A 974 -39.76 14.71 -0.82
N LYS A 975 -38.48 14.50 -0.50
CA LYS A 975 -37.48 15.57 -0.40
C LYS A 975 -36.52 15.52 -1.59
N ASP A 976 -36.25 16.70 -2.14
CA ASP A 976 -35.29 16.88 -3.22
C ASP A 976 -33.94 17.38 -2.68
N CYS A 977 -33.92 17.96 -1.46
CA CYS A 977 -32.75 18.55 -0.83
C CYS A 977 -32.64 18.21 0.67
N LEU A 978 -31.47 17.74 1.08
CA LEU A 978 -31.06 17.52 2.47
C LEU A 978 -29.92 18.46 2.81
N ILE A 979 -30.02 19.14 3.95
CA ILE A 979 -29.02 20.14 4.37
C ILE A 979 -28.53 19.80 5.76
N PHE A 980 -27.23 19.57 5.89
CA PHE A 980 -26.58 19.21 7.15
C PHE A 980 -25.92 20.41 7.80
N PHE A 981 -26.21 20.60 9.08
CA PHE A 981 -25.62 21.64 9.94
C PHE A 981 -24.89 20.97 11.11
N PRO A 982 -23.65 20.48 10.90
CA PRO A 982 -22.85 19.90 11.98
C PRO A 982 -22.31 20.97 12.93
N GLU A 983 -22.26 20.65 14.22
CA GLU A 983 -21.53 21.44 15.21
C GLU A 983 -20.08 20.94 15.32
N ALA A 984 -19.12 21.86 15.21
CA ALA A 984 -17.68 21.58 15.21
C ALA A 984 -17.22 20.68 16.38
N SER A 985 -17.78 20.91 17.57
CA SER A 985 -17.37 20.26 18.81
C SER A 985 -17.95 18.86 19.01
N LYS A 986 -18.94 18.43 18.21
CA LYS A 986 -19.69 17.18 18.44
C LYS A 986 -19.30 16.09 17.46
N GLN A 987 -18.25 15.33 17.79
CA GLN A 987 -17.77 14.20 16.97
C GLN A 987 -18.86 13.15 16.65
N SER A 988 -19.85 12.95 17.54
CA SER A 988 -20.97 12.05 17.29
C SER A 988 -21.77 12.47 16.06
N GLN A 989 -22.06 13.76 15.88
CA GLN A 989 -22.80 14.27 14.72
C GLN A 989 -22.09 13.97 13.40
N LEU A 990 -20.76 14.06 13.37
CA LEU A 990 -19.96 13.74 12.18
C LEU A 990 -20.13 12.27 11.77
N ARG A 991 -20.09 11.35 12.75
CA ARG A 991 -20.37 9.92 12.51
C ARG A 991 -21.80 9.72 12.02
N HIS A 992 -22.75 10.45 12.58
CA HIS A 992 -24.16 10.37 12.21
C HIS A 992 -24.39 10.79 10.75
N ILE A 993 -23.79 11.90 10.31
CA ILE A 993 -23.81 12.37 8.91
C ILE A 993 -23.31 11.27 7.97
N ALA A 994 -22.18 10.65 8.31
CA ALA A 994 -21.59 9.59 7.50
C ALA A 994 -22.52 8.36 7.39
N GLU A 995 -23.19 7.98 8.47
CA GLU A 995 -24.17 6.89 8.48
C GLU A 995 -25.43 7.20 7.67
N ILE A 996 -25.92 8.43 7.75
CA ILE A 996 -27.07 8.91 6.96
C ILE A 996 -26.71 8.90 5.47
N GLY A 997 -25.54 9.43 5.09
CA GLY A 997 -25.07 9.40 3.70
C GLY A 997 -24.95 7.98 3.13
N LYS A 998 -24.39 7.05 3.93
CA LYS A 998 -24.35 5.61 3.56
C LYS A 998 -25.74 5.02 3.35
N PHE A 999 -26.70 5.39 4.20
CA PHE A 999 -28.09 4.93 4.06
C PHE A 999 -28.74 5.44 2.78
N ILE A 1000 -28.65 6.74 2.50
CA ILE A 1000 -29.18 7.38 1.28
C ILE A 1000 -28.64 6.70 0.03
N ASN A 1001 -27.31 6.52 -0.04
CA ASN A 1001 -26.65 5.88 -1.17
C ASN A 1001 -27.09 4.41 -1.33
N LYS A 1002 -27.22 3.66 -0.22
CA LYS A 1002 -27.66 2.25 -0.26
C LYS A 1002 -29.09 2.11 -0.75
N GLN A 1003 -29.99 3.01 -0.34
CA GLN A 1003 -31.40 3.00 -0.75
C GLN A 1003 -31.65 3.66 -2.11
N SER A 1004 -30.61 4.15 -2.79
CA SER A 1004 -30.71 4.83 -4.09
C SER A 1004 -31.72 6.00 -4.09
N ILE A 1005 -31.81 6.71 -2.96
CA ILE A 1005 -32.72 7.86 -2.81
C ILE A 1005 -32.17 9.03 -3.63
N LYS A 1006 -32.99 9.57 -4.53
CA LYS A 1006 -32.60 10.67 -5.42
C LYS A 1006 -32.78 12.01 -4.69
N VAL A 1007 -31.80 12.38 -3.89
CA VAL A 1007 -31.81 13.62 -3.10
C VAL A 1007 -30.46 14.31 -3.19
N GLN A 1008 -30.44 15.64 -3.29
CA GLN A 1008 -29.21 16.42 -3.24
C GLN A 1008 -28.83 16.67 -1.78
N VAL A 1009 -27.56 16.47 -1.43
CA VAL A 1009 -27.07 16.56 -0.06
C VAL A 1009 -26.08 17.72 0.04
N TYR A 1010 -26.43 18.73 0.83
CA TYR A 1010 -25.60 19.88 1.13
C TYR A 1010 -25.04 19.80 2.55
N VAL A 1011 -23.78 20.20 2.72
CA VAL A 1011 -23.09 20.17 4.02
C VAL A 1011 -22.50 21.55 4.29
N GLU A 1012 -22.89 22.13 5.43
CA GLU A 1012 -22.27 23.33 5.97
C GLU A 1012 -20.90 22.96 6.55
N ILE A 1013 -19.85 23.69 6.17
CA ILE A 1013 -18.46 23.34 6.51
C ILE A 1013 -17.65 24.47 7.15
N GLU A 1014 -18.21 25.68 7.29
CA GLU A 1014 -17.49 26.88 7.75
C GLU A 1014 -16.86 26.68 9.13
N ASN A 1015 -17.55 25.97 10.01
CA ASN A 1015 -17.10 25.72 11.38
C ASN A 1015 -16.31 24.41 11.54
N LEU A 1016 -16.02 23.67 10.47
CA LEU A 1016 -15.36 22.37 10.56
C LEU A 1016 -13.85 22.47 10.35
N GLU A 1017 -13.10 21.70 11.15
CA GLU A 1017 -11.68 21.47 10.92
C GLU A 1017 -11.46 20.79 9.55
N LYS A 1018 -10.34 21.10 8.88
CA LYS A 1018 -10.00 20.59 7.55
C LYS A 1018 -10.10 19.06 7.45
N ASP A 1019 -9.62 18.34 8.45
CA ASP A 1019 -9.65 16.86 8.48
C ASP A 1019 -11.09 16.31 8.45
N ARG A 1020 -12.06 17.04 9.01
CA ARG A 1020 -13.48 16.67 9.00
C ARG A 1020 -14.14 16.93 7.66
N VAL A 1021 -13.78 18.04 7.03
CA VAL A 1021 -14.20 18.34 5.66
C VAL A 1021 -13.68 17.26 4.69
N GLU A 1022 -12.43 16.82 4.86
CA GLU A 1022 -11.88 15.69 4.11
C GLU A 1022 -12.61 14.37 4.38
N GLU A 1023 -13.01 14.10 5.63
CA GLU A 1023 -13.81 12.92 5.98
C GLU A 1023 -15.17 12.92 5.26
N PHE A 1024 -15.85 14.07 5.21
CA PHE A 1024 -17.10 14.23 4.47
C PHE A 1024 -16.92 14.16 2.96
N ALA A 1025 -15.81 14.67 2.44
CA ALA A 1025 -15.47 14.55 1.02
C ALA A 1025 -15.33 13.09 0.58
N ARG A 1026 -15.13 12.13 1.49
CA ARG A 1026 -15.16 10.70 1.11
C ARG A 1026 -16.57 10.19 0.77
N ILE A 1027 -17.60 10.88 1.26
CA ILE A 1027 -19.00 10.42 1.23
C ILE A 1027 -19.83 11.28 0.29
N PHE A 1028 -19.65 12.60 0.35
CA PHE A 1028 -20.43 13.59 -0.41
C PHE A 1028 -19.54 14.34 -1.38
N ASP A 1029 -20.14 14.72 -2.51
CA ASP A 1029 -19.46 15.50 -3.53
C ASP A 1029 -19.19 16.92 -3.00
N PRO A 1030 -17.92 17.37 -2.96
CA PRO A 1030 -17.56 18.68 -2.40
C PRO A 1030 -18.22 19.88 -3.11
N SER A 1031 -18.76 19.69 -4.32
CA SER A 1031 -19.58 20.72 -4.98
C SER A 1031 -20.88 21.06 -4.23
N TYR A 1032 -21.26 20.27 -3.23
CA TYR A 1032 -22.38 20.57 -2.33
C TYR A 1032 -21.94 21.08 -0.94
N PHE A 1033 -20.64 21.34 -0.75
CA PHE A 1033 -20.17 21.98 0.47
C PHE A 1033 -20.37 23.48 0.34
N PHE A 1034 -20.88 24.09 1.41
CA PHE A 1034 -21.14 25.52 1.44
C PHE A 1034 -20.78 26.11 2.80
N SER A 1035 -20.69 27.44 2.83
CA SER A 1035 -20.51 28.22 4.04
C SER A 1035 -21.68 29.18 4.15
N LEU A 1036 -22.20 29.31 5.37
CA LEU A 1036 -23.39 30.10 5.66
C LEU A 1036 -23.16 31.59 5.45
N SER A 1037 -21.94 32.10 5.70
CA SER A 1037 -21.61 33.52 5.46
C SER A 1037 -21.79 33.95 4.00
N LYS A 1038 -21.85 33.01 3.06
CA LYS A 1038 -22.12 33.28 1.64
C LYS A 1038 -23.60 33.33 1.27
N LEU A 1039 -24.49 32.94 2.18
CA LEU A 1039 -25.94 33.07 2.01
C LEU A 1039 -26.37 34.45 2.52
N LYS A 1040 -26.61 35.38 1.58
CA LYS A 1040 -27.23 36.67 1.94
C LYS A 1040 -28.71 36.46 2.29
N PRO A 1041 -29.31 37.27 3.17
CA PRO A 1041 -30.77 37.35 3.30
C PRO A 1041 -31.44 37.68 1.96
N LEU A 1042 -32.74 37.44 1.83
CA LEU A 1042 -33.51 38.06 0.74
C LEU A 1042 -33.64 39.54 1.10
N ASP A 1043 -33.23 40.43 0.20
CA ASP A 1043 -33.62 41.84 0.27
C ASP A 1043 -35.14 41.85 0.03
N VAL A 1044 -35.92 42.00 1.10
CA VAL A 1044 -37.39 42.08 1.05
C VAL A 1044 -37.80 43.50 0.69
#